data_AF-A0A5E4LKK7-F1
#
_entry.id   AF-A0A5E4LKK7-F1
#
_cell.length_a   1.000
_cell.length_b   1.000
_cell.length_c   1.000
_cell.angle_alpha   90.00
_cell.angle_beta   90.00
_cell.angle_gamma   90.00
#
_symmetry.space_group_name_H-M   'P 1'
#
loop_
_entity.id
_entity.type
_entity.pdbx_description
1 polymer ?
#
loop_
_entity_poly.entity_id
_entity_poly.type
_entity_poly.pdbx_seq_one_letter_code
_entity_poly.pdbx_strand_id
1 'polypeptide(L)'
;MKLLNFIALILILGLASAETAPLQVIAVDSGPAGYGTPSVSGVTIYMRNPATGGLVDSHTTNTAGAMFYPTLGSQFYVTTAGPSGSALGGTYGFIQELDGQGVPSFTITKNGSIYALCRVSTGECSYTTSSSMLILYKIHESTGPQPQNGGEILCIGESITKSGHTVKLDNIIKPATPVDKAKFTITPSNWDPTLNIDGITHIYTGNGYNLTIQVFSSINDCVEIKFDVTQTNTGFTDLSCTDNDNGDNRYVKGSVTYFYKYNGNPNTYTYTDYCKDSDTVSESFCVGTTPNIWDRDCPSGYACSDGACVQDTGYDCTSTDEANGAYNIYVQGTRTVNGITATDYCNGDYLVETYCSGDTGYTTTVSCPTGYSCSNGACTQNSQQCSDSDASNTLNSLFVKGTTTGLNPDGYYIVAKDACSSDTQVVEYVCQNNVVVPIDSDGTFCPSGYTCSDGACVAQTNGCYDNDGGRDIYTASSSYNSNNEWGYDVCYNSNIVKEYYCNGNSMTYAYLNCPSGYVCSNNSGMTGGRCVYSTQNSCTDADGQNYYKQSTVNYNGQSYTDYCNVNNQVVEYSCVNGMVSTGYFPCPSGYSCSDGACTYNNGLTKYKVYVADKKGNYFDYLSGNVLVQMKEKSTNNVIQEIYTSKHNVDPNKYAEFDFPIGQDVYFEASLGNQKYGGLLSPVYNCDPAHYSQKSGEYIKFYVNGYWTATEISNSTVLEPSSCSETEEYYTVELKTGWNLLSVPLSSNNEAEVVSTTCDVSKAYIFDPNTKSYLTTGYGVGVGDMVLVPNSFWVKTDSPCKIQFKGVSENTYQDGWSVRAGWVGFGGPYSNTNWESMSGDCEVLSGPWRFDSEAWMWKKATTIKPGEGYFVKVKNSCTLGGSSSLPPALPG
;
A
#
# COMPACT_ATOMS: atom_id res chain seq x y z
N MET A 1 -32.28 -20.14 0.14
CA MET A 1 -32.88 -19.02 0.92
C MET A 1 -31.88 -18.10 1.63
N LYS A 2 -30.71 -18.54 2.13
CA LYS A 2 -29.73 -17.60 2.76
C LYS A 2 -28.84 -16.81 1.79
N LEU A 3 -28.96 -17.02 0.47
CA LEU A 3 -28.10 -16.42 -0.54
C LEU A 3 -28.70 -15.15 -1.20
N LEU A 4 -30.03 -14.95 -1.12
CA LEU A 4 -30.71 -13.84 -1.81
C LEU A 4 -30.60 -12.48 -1.07
N ASN A 5 -30.48 -12.48 0.26
CA ASN A 5 -30.34 -11.22 1.02
C ASN A 5 -28.95 -10.58 0.90
N PHE A 6 -27.98 -11.26 0.30
CA PHE A 6 -26.63 -10.73 0.11
C PHE A 6 -26.45 -10.04 -1.25
N ILE A 7 -27.33 -10.33 -2.22
CA ILE A 7 -27.22 -9.78 -3.59
C ILE A 7 -27.92 -8.41 -3.70
N ALA A 8 -28.97 -8.17 -2.91
CA ALA A 8 -29.68 -6.88 -2.89
C ALA A 8 -28.86 -5.74 -2.26
N LEU A 9 -27.84 -6.04 -1.44
CA LEU A 9 -26.97 -5.01 -0.84
C LEU A 9 -25.77 -4.63 -1.74
N ILE A 10 -25.41 -5.48 -2.71
CA ILE A 10 -24.28 -5.24 -3.62
C ILE A 10 -24.69 -4.34 -4.80
N LEU A 11 -25.99 -4.24 -5.11
CA LEU A 11 -26.50 -3.44 -6.24
C LEU A 11 -26.73 -1.95 -5.94
N ILE A 12 -26.52 -1.48 -4.70
CA ILE A 12 -26.67 -0.05 -4.33
C ILE A 12 -25.33 0.71 -4.32
N LEU A 13 -24.18 0.04 -4.46
CA LEU A 13 -22.85 0.68 -4.34
C LEU A 13 -22.07 0.87 -5.67
N GLY A 14 -22.73 0.70 -6.83
CA GLY A 14 -22.08 0.74 -8.14
C GLY A 14 -22.36 1.98 -8.99
N LEU A 15 -22.35 3.19 -8.43
CA LEU A 15 -22.37 4.43 -9.22
C LEU A 15 -21.39 5.45 -8.62
N ALA A 16 -20.10 5.28 -8.91
CA ALA A 16 -19.11 6.33 -8.73
C ALA A 16 -18.85 6.99 -10.09
N SER A 17 -19.13 8.28 -10.21
CA SER A 17 -18.70 9.09 -11.35
C SER A 17 -17.18 9.13 -11.37
N ALA A 18 -16.56 8.92 -12.53
CA ALA A 18 -15.13 9.08 -12.71
C ALA A 18 -14.72 10.54 -12.42
N GLU A 19 -14.20 10.79 -11.22
CA GLU A 19 -13.57 12.07 -10.88
C GLU A 19 -12.18 12.13 -11.52
N THR A 20 -11.90 13.20 -12.26
CA THR A 20 -10.58 13.48 -12.84
C THR A 20 -9.59 13.85 -11.74
N ALA A 21 -8.50 13.09 -11.60
CA ALA A 21 -7.45 13.38 -10.63
C ALA A 21 -6.73 14.72 -10.93
N PRO A 22 -6.41 15.54 -9.91
CA PRO A 22 -5.67 16.79 -10.09
C PRO A 22 -4.23 16.56 -10.60
N LEU A 23 -3.78 17.44 -11.49
CA LEU A 23 -2.37 17.50 -11.91
C LEU A 23 -1.64 18.59 -11.11
N GLN A 24 -0.66 18.21 -10.28
CA GLN A 24 0.20 19.15 -9.56
C GLN A 24 1.50 19.40 -10.35
N VAL A 25 1.78 20.67 -10.69
CA VAL A 25 2.96 21.08 -11.46
C VAL A 25 3.90 21.87 -10.56
N ILE A 26 5.16 21.42 -10.46
CA ILE A 26 6.24 22.11 -9.74
C ILE A 26 7.36 22.42 -10.74
N ALA A 27 7.73 23.69 -10.88
CA ALA A 27 8.88 24.12 -11.68
C ALA A 27 10.12 24.23 -10.78
N VAL A 28 11.28 23.74 -11.21
CA VAL A 28 12.56 23.95 -10.51
C VAL A 28 13.67 24.19 -11.53
N ASP A 29 14.58 25.11 -11.26
CA ASP A 29 15.77 25.36 -12.09
C ASP A 29 17.04 25.33 -11.23
N SER A 30 17.94 24.38 -11.49
CA SER A 30 19.43 24.52 -11.63
C SER A 30 20.23 23.25 -11.24
N GLY A 31 21.42 23.13 -11.86
CA GLY A 31 22.30 21.95 -11.93
C GLY A 31 23.22 21.66 -10.72
N PRO A 32 24.36 20.94 -10.90
CA PRO A 32 24.86 20.02 -9.88
C PRO A 32 25.59 20.68 -8.69
N ALA A 33 25.25 20.16 -7.51
CA ALA A 33 25.88 20.18 -6.19
C ALA A 33 26.61 21.45 -5.73
N GLY A 34 25.94 22.26 -4.89
CA GLY A 34 26.64 23.16 -3.97
C GLY A 34 25.90 24.40 -3.47
N TYR A 35 24.76 24.79 -4.05
CA TYR A 35 24.03 26.00 -3.63
C TYR A 35 22.53 25.72 -3.47
N GLY A 36 21.97 26.22 -2.37
CA GLY A 36 20.59 25.93 -1.95
C GLY A 36 19.53 26.30 -2.98
N THR A 37 18.48 25.49 -3.03
CA THR A 37 17.30 25.65 -3.89
C THR A 37 16.62 27.01 -3.70
N PRO A 38 16.42 27.84 -4.74
CA PRO A 38 15.49 28.96 -4.66
C PRO A 38 14.03 28.45 -4.65
N SER A 39 13.17 29.12 -3.87
CA SER A 39 11.73 28.87 -3.82
C SER A 39 11.04 29.40 -5.09
N VAL A 40 10.16 28.61 -5.68
CA VAL A 40 9.33 28.98 -6.85
C VAL A 40 8.00 29.67 -6.49
N SER A 41 7.90 30.26 -5.30
CA SER A 41 6.74 31.09 -4.95
C SER A 41 6.67 32.35 -5.84
N GLY A 42 5.53 32.57 -6.50
CA GLY A 42 5.27 33.76 -7.31
C GLY A 42 5.32 33.59 -8.83
N VAL A 43 5.43 32.38 -9.37
CA VAL A 43 5.39 32.13 -10.82
C VAL A 43 3.95 31.89 -11.28
N THR A 44 3.39 32.78 -12.11
CA THR A 44 2.07 32.57 -12.70
C THR A 44 2.15 31.67 -13.92
N ILE A 45 1.47 30.53 -13.84
CA ILE A 45 1.28 29.55 -14.91
C ILE A 45 -0.08 29.84 -15.56
N TYR A 46 -0.11 29.94 -16.89
CA TYR A 46 -1.32 30.23 -17.67
C TYR A 46 -1.70 29.02 -18.53
N MET A 47 -2.94 28.52 -18.40
CA MET A 47 -3.54 27.59 -19.35
C MET A 47 -4.26 28.36 -20.45
N ARG A 48 -4.03 27.98 -21.71
CA ARG A 48 -4.67 28.62 -22.87
C ARG A 48 -5.28 27.57 -23.79
N ASN A 49 -6.38 27.93 -24.44
CA ASN A 49 -7.07 27.07 -25.39
C ASN A 49 -6.23 26.98 -26.69
N PRO A 50 -5.93 25.77 -27.20
CA PRO A 50 -5.05 25.60 -28.34
C PRO A 50 -5.64 26.08 -29.68
N ALA A 51 -6.97 26.05 -29.84
CA ALA A 51 -7.62 26.48 -31.07
C ALA A 51 -7.74 28.01 -31.18
N THR A 52 -7.82 28.71 -30.06
CA THR A 52 -8.12 30.16 -30.03
C THR A 52 -7.03 31.02 -29.39
N GLY A 53 -6.08 30.44 -28.67
CA GLY A 53 -5.07 31.15 -27.88
C GLY A 53 -5.63 31.86 -26.63
N GLY A 54 -6.94 31.77 -26.38
CA GLY A 54 -7.63 32.41 -25.25
C GLY A 54 -7.21 31.80 -23.90
N LEU A 55 -7.08 32.62 -22.87
CA LEU A 55 -6.77 32.17 -21.51
C LEU A 55 -7.94 31.34 -20.94
N VAL A 56 -7.65 30.11 -20.54
CA VAL A 56 -8.62 29.17 -19.93
C VAL A 56 -8.56 29.28 -18.41
N ASP A 57 -7.36 29.31 -17.83
CA ASP A 57 -7.15 29.46 -16.39
C ASP A 57 -5.71 29.96 -16.12
N SER A 58 -5.41 30.46 -14.92
CA SER A 58 -4.04 30.77 -14.51
C SER A 58 -3.87 30.67 -13.00
N HIS A 59 -2.77 30.09 -12.54
CA HIS A 59 -2.45 29.98 -11.11
C HIS A 59 -1.01 30.41 -10.84
N THR A 60 -0.82 31.18 -9.77
CA THR A 60 0.49 31.58 -9.28
C THR A 60 0.96 30.57 -8.25
N THR A 61 2.10 29.93 -8.50
CA THR A 61 2.69 28.91 -7.63
C THR A 61 2.98 29.48 -6.24
N ASN A 62 2.66 28.71 -5.21
CA ASN A 62 3.15 28.94 -3.85
C ASN A 62 4.33 27.99 -3.56
N THR A 63 4.76 27.85 -2.30
CA THR A 63 5.84 26.94 -1.90
C THR A 63 5.55 25.46 -2.18
N ALA A 64 4.31 25.07 -2.45
CA ALA A 64 3.88 23.72 -2.78
C ALA A 64 3.57 23.50 -4.29
N GLY A 65 3.74 24.51 -5.15
CA GLY A 65 3.44 24.45 -6.59
C GLY A 65 2.06 25.00 -6.96
N ALA A 66 1.50 24.54 -8.09
CA ALA A 66 0.13 24.87 -8.54
C ALA A 66 -0.59 23.63 -9.07
N MET A 67 -1.90 23.50 -8.80
CA MET A 67 -2.74 22.38 -9.27
C MET A 67 -3.70 22.83 -10.36
N PHE A 68 -3.92 21.95 -11.36
CA PHE A 68 -4.87 22.15 -12.45
C PHE A 68 -5.77 20.92 -12.63
N TYR A 69 -6.98 21.14 -13.15
CA TYR A 69 -7.97 20.09 -13.43
C TYR A 69 -8.36 20.10 -14.93
N PRO A 70 -7.56 19.48 -15.81
CA PRO A 70 -7.86 19.48 -17.24
C PRO A 70 -8.92 18.41 -17.61
N THR A 71 -9.80 18.72 -18.55
CA THR A 71 -10.72 17.76 -19.17
C THR A 71 -10.00 16.91 -20.24
N LEU A 72 -10.39 15.63 -20.36
CA LEU A 72 -9.81 14.64 -21.28
C LEU A 72 -9.75 15.16 -22.73
N GLY A 73 -8.58 15.08 -23.36
CA GLY A 73 -8.35 15.50 -24.77
C GLY A 73 -7.80 16.92 -24.95
N SER A 74 -7.42 17.61 -23.87
CA SER A 74 -6.90 18.98 -23.91
C SER A 74 -5.37 19.01 -24.08
N GLN A 75 -4.86 19.80 -25.03
CA GLN A 75 -3.44 20.19 -25.11
C GLN A 75 -3.21 21.48 -24.31
N PHE A 76 -2.12 21.57 -23.54
CA PHE A 76 -1.80 22.77 -22.76
C PHE A 76 -0.33 23.17 -22.87
N TYR A 77 -0.07 24.47 -22.67
CA TYR A 77 1.26 25.07 -22.72
C TYR A 77 1.56 25.79 -21.41
N VAL A 78 2.79 25.70 -20.92
CA VAL A 78 3.26 26.45 -19.75
C VAL A 78 4.14 27.59 -20.23
N THR A 79 3.75 28.82 -19.94
CA THR A 79 4.56 30.03 -20.14
C THR A 79 4.91 30.64 -18.80
N THR A 80 6.19 30.84 -18.52
CA THR A 80 6.65 31.53 -17.31
C THR A 80 6.75 33.04 -17.57
N ALA A 81 5.95 33.84 -16.87
CA ALA A 81 6.14 35.29 -16.82
C ALA A 81 7.06 35.63 -15.64
N GLY A 82 8.32 35.98 -15.93
CA GLY A 82 9.20 36.54 -14.91
C GLY A 82 8.71 37.93 -14.46
N PRO A 83 9.04 38.37 -13.23
CA PRO A 83 8.73 39.71 -12.78
C PRO A 83 9.33 40.73 -13.76
N SER A 84 8.58 41.80 -14.01
CA SER A 84 8.81 42.80 -15.05
C SER A 84 10.29 43.22 -15.17
N GLY A 85 10.98 42.74 -16.22
CA GLY A 85 12.33 43.17 -16.59
C GLY A 85 13.37 42.08 -16.89
N SER A 86 13.07 40.78 -16.73
CA SER A 86 14.03 39.70 -17.01
C SER A 86 13.68 38.89 -18.27
N ALA A 87 14.67 38.70 -19.15
CA ALA A 87 14.54 38.12 -20.49
C ALA A 87 14.46 36.57 -20.53
N LEU A 88 13.77 35.94 -19.57
CA LEU A 88 13.70 34.47 -19.43
C LEU A 88 12.27 33.93 -19.58
N GLY A 89 11.53 34.39 -20.59
CA GLY A 89 10.24 33.79 -20.96
C GLY A 89 10.45 32.63 -21.94
N GLY A 90 10.18 31.39 -21.50
CA GLY A 90 10.11 30.21 -22.38
C GLY A 90 8.69 29.65 -22.42
N THR A 91 8.25 29.19 -23.60
CA THR A 91 7.01 28.44 -23.78
C THR A 91 7.33 26.95 -23.85
N TYR A 92 6.69 26.13 -23.03
CA TYR A 92 6.82 24.68 -23.01
C TYR A 92 5.48 24.06 -23.41
N GLY A 93 5.48 23.06 -24.30
CA GLY A 93 4.26 22.36 -24.74
C GLY A 93 4.15 20.97 -24.15
N PHE A 94 2.93 20.61 -23.72
CA PHE A 94 2.58 19.27 -23.26
C PHE A 94 1.55 18.67 -24.21
N ILE A 95 1.78 17.43 -24.63
CA ILE A 95 0.83 16.65 -25.41
C ILE A 95 0.42 15.45 -24.55
N GLN A 96 -0.88 15.34 -24.29
CA GLN A 96 -1.48 14.15 -23.71
C GLN A 96 -1.72 13.17 -24.86
N GLU A 97 -0.95 12.09 -24.91
CA GLU A 97 -1.19 10.98 -25.82
C GLU A 97 -1.75 9.81 -25.02
N LEU A 98 -2.88 9.28 -25.47
CA LEU A 98 -3.37 8.00 -24.98
C LEU A 98 -2.48 6.94 -25.62
N ASP A 99 -1.72 6.21 -24.80
CA ASP A 99 -1.05 5.02 -25.31
C ASP A 99 -2.10 3.93 -25.65
N GLY A 100 -1.67 2.88 -26.34
CA GLY A 100 -2.53 1.77 -26.75
C GLY A 100 -3.22 1.01 -25.61
N GLN A 101 -3.00 1.40 -24.35
CA GLN A 101 -3.64 0.86 -23.15
C GLN A 101 -4.59 1.86 -22.46
N GLY A 102 -4.84 3.03 -23.06
CA GLY A 102 -5.74 4.04 -22.51
C GLY A 102 -5.19 4.76 -21.28
N VAL A 103 -3.88 4.65 -21.01
CA VAL A 103 -3.21 5.39 -19.94
C VAL A 103 -2.71 6.72 -20.52
N PRO A 104 -2.98 7.87 -19.89
CA PRO A 104 -2.49 9.14 -20.39
C PRO A 104 -0.97 9.24 -20.18
N SER A 105 -0.23 9.32 -21.27
CA SER A 105 1.20 9.64 -21.29
C SER A 105 1.40 11.12 -21.65
N PHE A 106 2.49 11.72 -21.14
CA PHE A 106 2.80 13.14 -21.37
C PHE A 106 4.20 13.28 -21.99
N THR A 107 4.28 13.94 -23.14
CA THR A 107 5.56 14.26 -23.80
C THR A 107 5.85 15.75 -23.69
N ILE A 108 7.06 16.11 -23.22
CA ILE A 108 7.52 17.50 -23.11
C ILE A 108 8.40 17.82 -24.32
N THR A 109 8.02 18.85 -25.08
CA THR A 109 8.81 19.33 -26.22
C THR A 109 9.18 20.81 -26.07
N LYS A 110 10.42 21.15 -26.46
CA LYS A 110 10.88 22.54 -26.61
C LYS A 110 11.68 22.66 -27.89
N ASN A 111 11.23 23.53 -28.79
CA ASN A 111 11.88 23.78 -30.09
C ASN A 111 12.22 22.50 -30.89
N GLY A 112 11.41 21.43 -30.76
CA GLY A 112 11.60 20.17 -31.49
C GLY A 112 12.42 19.09 -30.77
N SER A 113 12.95 19.35 -29.56
CA SER A 113 13.64 18.34 -28.75
C SER A 113 12.73 17.78 -27.64
N ILE A 114 12.83 16.48 -27.39
CA ILE A 114 12.07 15.72 -26.37
C ILE A 114 12.89 15.63 -25.08
N TYR A 115 12.25 15.81 -23.92
CA TYR A 115 12.88 15.74 -22.60
C TYR A 115 12.26 14.61 -21.74
N ALA A 116 13.07 13.95 -20.91
CA ALA A 116 12.66 12.83 -20.06
C ALA A 116 12.31 13.25 -18.61
N LEU A 117 11.47 12.45 -17.94
CA LEU A 117 11.09 12.59 -16.53
C LEU A 117 11.93 11.67 -15.63
N CYS A 118 12.27 12.10 -14.41
CA CYS A 118 13.05 11.28 -13.45
C CYS A 118 12.43 11.33 -12.03
N ARG A 119 12.57 10.24 -11.26
CA ARG A 119 12.05 10.09 -9.89
C ARG A 119 13.13 10.43 -8.84
N VAL A 120 12.75 11.14 -7.78
CA VAL A 120 13.69 11.70 -6.78
C VAL A 120 14.25 10.64 -5.80
N SER A 121 13.58 9.51 -5.61
CA SER A 121 13.97 8.54 -4.56
C SER A 121 15.08 7.56 -4.97
N THR A 122 15.38 7.38 -6.26
CA THR A 122 16.35 6.34 -6.70
C THR A 122 17.39 6.83 -7.71
N GLY A 123 17.26 8.03 -8.27
CA GLY A 123 18.23 8.54 -9.26
C GLY A 123 18.13 7.89 -10.65
N GLU A 124 17.14 7.03 -10.90
CA GLU A 124 16.88 6.42 -12.21
C GLU A 124 15.79 7.18 -12.99
N CYS A 125 16.03 7.40 -14.28
CA CYS A 125 15.04 7.95 -15.22
C CYS A 125 14.43 6.78 -16.00
N SER A 126 13.16 6.46 -15.73
CA SER A 126 12.42 5.38 -16.38
C SER A 126 10.96 5.79 -16.59
N TYR A 127 10.35 5.22 -17.63
CA TYR A 127 8.98 5.51 -18.07
C TYR A 127 7.95 4.69 -17.28
N THR A 128 7.02 5.42 -16.62
CA THR A 128 5.72 4.96 -16.03
C THR A 128 5.81 4.22 -14.67
N THR A 129 4.80 4.10 -13.80
CA THR A 129 3.38 4.52 -13.69
C THR A 129 3.05 4.89 -12.23
N SER A 130 2.00 5.72 -12.07
CA SER A 130 1.19 6.01 -10.87
C SER A 130 1.72 7.05 -9.86
N SER A 131 0.86 8.08 -9.68
CA SER A 131 0.83 9.15 -8.68
C SER A 131 2.18 9.55 -8.10
N SER A 132 2.85 10.54 -8.72
CA SER A 132 4.04 11.14 -8.12
C SER A 132 4.27 12.58 -8.61
N MET A 133 4.82 13.36 -7.69
CA MET A 133 5.33 14.73 -7.82
C MET A 133 6.32 14.86 -8.99
N LEU A 134 6.24 15.96 -9.76
CA LEU A 134 7.00 16.22 -10.98
C LEU A 134 8.21 17.13 -10.70
N ILE A 135 9.43 16.78 -11.11
CA ILE A 135 10.62 17.67 -11.08
C ILE A 135 11.39 17.60 -12.41
N LEU A 136 11.86 18.73 -12.93
CA LEU A 136 12.60 18.89 -14.20
C LEU A 136 14.10 19.11 -13.96
N TYR A 137 14.97 18.46 -14.74
CA TYR A 137 16.42 18.76 -14.78
C TYR A 137 16.92 19.02 -16.21
N LYS A 138 17.97 19.84 -16.32
CA LYS A 138 18.71 20.09 -17.57
C LYS A 138 20.04 19.34 -17.54
N ILE A 139 20.27 18.44 -18.49
CA ILE A 139 21.51 17.66 -18.60
C ILE A 139 22.61 18.53 -19.23
N HIS A 140 23.79 18.56 -18.63
CA HIS A 140 25.00 19.17 -19.21
C HIS A 140 26.12 18.14 -19.24
N GLU A 141 26.79 18.00 -20.38
CA GLU A 141 27.94 17.12 -20.57
C GLU A 141 29.18 17.68 -19.84
N SER A 142 29.88 16.85 -19.06
CA SER A 142 31.32 17.08 -18.80
C SER A 142 32.08 15.84 -18.30
N THR A 143 33.39 15.90 -18.58
CA THR A 143 34.48 14.92 -18.61
C THR A 143 35.21 14.67 -17.27
N GLY A 144 35.62 13.41 -17.02
CA GLY A 144 36.97 13.02 -16.55
C GLY A 144 37.32 13.01 -15.04
N PRO A 145 38.10 12.02 -14.50
CA PRO A 145 38.20 11.72 -13.05
C PRO A 145 39.60 11.87 -12.38
N GLN A 146 39.65 11.91 -11.04
CA GLN A 146 40.83 11.56 -10.20
C GLN A 146 40.45 11.12 -8.75
N PRO A 147 41.30 10.35 -8.02
CA PRO A 147 40.92 9.45 -6.90
C PRO A 147 41.39 9.87 -5.49
N GLN A 148 40.84 9.25 -4.43
CA GLN A 148 41.32 9.33 -3.04
C GLN A 148 41.24 7.97 -2.32
N ASN A 149 42.34 7.57 -1.67
CA ASN A 149 42.48 6.42 -0.76
C ASN A 149 42.14 6.84 0.69
N GLY A 150 41.55 5.95 1.49
CA GLY A 150 41.44 6.15 2.94
C GLY A 150 41.04 4.86 3.67
N GLY A 151 41.88 4.40 4.60
CA GLY A 151 41.60 3.29 5.52
C GLY A 151 40.99 3.79 6.83
N GLU A 152 40.09 3.03 7.42
CA GLU A 152 39.39 3.38 8.66
C GLU A 152 40.02 2.77 9.91
N ILE A 153 40.07 3.59 10.97
CA ILE A 153 40.44 3.27 12.35
C ILE A 153 39.14 3.32 13.17
N LEU A 154 38.86 2.28 13.96
CA LEU A 154 37.66 2.18 14.79
C LEU A 154 38.03 2.17 16.28
N CYS A 155 37.53 3.14 17.05
CA CYS A 155 37.58 3.17 18.52
C CYS A 155 36.13 3.15 19.07
N ILE A 156 35.86 2.38 20.13
CA ILE A 156 34.54 2.35 20.79
C ILE A 156 34.72 2.30 22.32
N GLY A 157 33.91 3.06 23.07
CA GLY A 157 33.91 3.16 24.54
C GLY A 157 32.60 2.71 25.24
N GLU A 158 32.78 2.36 26.53
CA GLU A 158 31.89 2.37 27.73
C GLU A 158 30.52 1.63 27.72
N SER A 159 29.98 0.95 28.77
CA SER A 159 30.47 0.42 30.07
C SER A 159 29.39 -0.48 30.79
N ILE A 160 29.83 -1.31 31.78
CA ILE A 160 29.17 -2.01 32.97
C ILE A 160 28.16 -3.19 32.75
N THR A 161 28.10 -4.36 33.46
CA THR A 161 28.67 -4.91 34.74
C THR A 161 28.60 -6.47 34.82
N LYS A 162 29.52 -7.11 35.58
CA LYS A 162 29.43 -8.38 36.39
C LYS A 162 30.15 -9.66 35.88
N SER A 163 30.69 -10.45 36.83
CA SER A 163 31.95 -11.22 36.74
C SER A 163 31.87 -12.74 36.52
N GLY A 164 32.91 -13.24 35.82
CA GLY A 164 33.63 -14.49 36.08
C GLY A 164 33.30 -15.65 35.14
N HIS A 165 34.26 -16.12 34.33
CA HIS A 165 34.54 -17.54 34.01
C HIS A 165 35.71 -17.70 33.01
N THR A 166 36.42 -18.82 33.15
CA THR A 166 37.51 -19.35 32.32
C THR A 166 37.03 -19.70 30.91
N VAL A 167 37.73 -19.25 29.84
CA VAL A 167 37.44 -19.69 28.46
C VAL A 167 38.23 -20.95 28.15
N LYS A 168 37.50 -22.05 27.93
CA LYS A 168 38.01 -23.32 27.42
C LYS A 168 37.66 -23.39 25.94
N LEU A 169 38.64 -23.48 25.06
CA LEU A 169 38.44 -23.64 23.62
C LEU A 169 38.22 -25.13 23.32
N ASP A 170 36.97 -25.58 23.35
CA ASP A 170 36.58 -26.89 22.82
C ASP A 170 35.83 -26.69 21.48
N ASN A 171 36.23 -27.46 20.47
CA ASN A 171 35.66 -27.61 19.11
C ASN A 171 35.90 -26.50 18.07
N ILE A 172 37.00 -26.64 17.31
CA ILE A 172 37.13 -26.03 15.98
C ILE A 172 36.53 -27.00 14.96
N ILE A 173 35.45 -26.58 14.30
CA ILE A 173 34.90 -27.25 13.11
C ILE A 173 35.80 -26.92 11.91
N LYS A 174 36.25 -27.94 11.19
CA LYS A 174 37.05 -27.84 9.97
C LYS A 174 36.34 -27.05 8.87
N PRO A 175 36.94 -26.01 8.29
CA PRO A 175 36.62 -25.58 6.93
C PRO A 175 37.37 -26.47 5.91
N ALA A 176 36.72 -26.76 4.78
CA ALA A 176 37.25 -27.64 3.73
C ALA A 176 38.16 -26.92 2.71
N THR A 177 38.40 -25.61 2.85
CA THR A 177 39.25 -24.81 1.96
C THR A 177 40.04 -23.75 2.73
N PRO A 178 41.21 -23.30 2.22
CA PRO A 178 42.04 -22.29 2.89
C PRO A 178 41.32 -20.94 2.89
N VAL A 179 41.24 -20.30 4.06
CA VAL A 179 40.71 -18.94 4.20
C VAL A 179 41.89 -18.04 4.54
N ASP A 180 42.25 -17.10 3.67
CA ASP A 180 43.39 -16.19 3.88
C ASP A 180 43.15 -15.13 4.97
N LYS A 181 41.94 -15.07 5.54
CA LYS A 181 41.60 -14.16 6.64
C LYS A 181 40.63 -14.81 7.62
N ALA A 182 41.15 -15.30 8.74
CA ALA A 182 40.32 -15.62 9.90
C ALA A 182 40.17 -14.38 10.78
N LYS A 183 38.94 -13.86 10.92
CA LYS A 183 38.64 -12.76 11.83
C LYS A 183 38.37 -13.33 13.22
N PHE A 184 39.33 -13.17 14.13
CA PHE A 184 39.12 -13.48 15.54
C PHE A 184 38.77 -12.20 16.29
N THR A 185 37.61 -12.18 16.95
CA THR A 185 37.25 -11.11 17.88
C THR A 185 37.67 -11.54 19.28
N ILE A 186 38.72 -10.91 19.82
CA ILE A 186 39.07 -11.03 21.24
C ILE A 186 38.55 -9.78 21.92
N THR A 187 37.52 -9.93 22.77
CA THR A 187 37.01 -8.83 23.60
C THR A 187 37.82 -8.78 24.90
N PRO A 188 38.58 -7.70 25.20
CA PRO A 188 39.36 -7.63 26.44
C PRO A 188 38.46 -7.30 27.63
N SER A 189 38.70 -7.95 28.76
CA SER A 189 38.28 -7.47 30.10
C SER A 189 39.53 -7.13 30.90
N ASN A 190 39.73 -5.83 31.19
CA ASN A 190 40.97 -5.21 31.73
C ASN A 190 41.54 -5.96 32.96
N TRP A 191 42.81 -6.36 33.04
CA TRP A 191 44.14 -5.68 33.09
C TRP A 191 44.58 -5.23 34.51
N ASP A 192 45.46 -6.06 35.09
CA ASP A 192 46.37 -5.78 36.20
C ASP A 192 47.71 -5.30 35.58
N PRO A 193 48.31 -4.18 36.00
CA PRO A 193 49.50 -3.62 35.36
C PRO A 193 50.82 -4.33 35.73
N THR A 194 50.80 -5.60 36.15
CA THR A 194 52.01 -6.33 36.56
C THR A 194 52.24 -7.69 35.90
N LEU A 195 51.75 -7.89 34.67
CA LEU A 195 52.10 -9.10 33.92
C LEU A 195 53.28 -8.85 32.97
N ASN A 196 54.48 -9.16 33.46
CA ASN A 196 55.68 -9.25 32.63
C ASN A 196 55.60 -10.57 31.83
N ILE A 197 55.22 -10.51 30.55
CA ILE A 197 55.24 -11.68 29.66
C ILE A 197 56.57 -11.69 28.91
N ASP A 198 57.59 -12.29 29.53
CA ASP A 198 58.78 -12.71 28.81
C ASP A 198 58.56 -14.13 28.26
N GLY A 199 58.58 -14.25 26.92
CA GLY A 199 59.02 -15.46 26.22
C GLY A 199 58.13 -16.70 26.29
N ILE A 200 56.87 -16.64 25.83
CA ILE A 200 56.10 -17.86 25.51
C ILE A 200 56.12 -18.08 23.99
N THR A 201 56.99 -18.99 23.53
CA THR A 201 56.91 -19.58 22.19
C THR A 201 56.15 -20.91 22.30
N HIS A 202 54.94 -20.99 21.75
CA HIS A 202 54.25 -22.28 21.58
C HIS A 202 54.31 -22.68 20.11
N ILE A 203 54.84 -23.88 19.85
CA ILE A 203 54.94 -24.46 18.52
C ILE A 203 53.83 -25.50 18.40
N TYR A 204 52.83 -25.23 17.56
CA TYR A 204 51.86 -26.26 17.14
C TYR A 204 52.41 -26.99 15.92
N THR A 205 52.52 -28.31 16.02
CA THR A 205 52.94 -29.18 14.91
C THR A 205 51.75 -30.04 14.45
N GLY A 206 51.32 -29.82 13.22
CA GLY A 206 50.31 -30.63 12.54
C GLY A 206 50.37 -30.42 11.03
N ASN A 207 50.53 -31.52 10.27
CA ASN A 207 50.53 -31.57 8.80
C ASN A 207 51.53 -30.64 8.07
N GLY A 208 52.80 -30.60 8.48
CA GLY A 208 53.87 -30.02 7.66
C GLY A 208 54.00 -28.48 7.70
N TYR A 209 53.27 -27.82 8.61
CA TYR A 209 53.44 -26.40 8.89
C TYR A 209 53.91 -26.21 10.33
N ASN A 210 54.90 -25.34 10.53
CA ASN A 210 55.24 -24.81 11.84
C ASN A 210 54.68 -23.39 11.93
N LEU A 211 53.76 -23.17 12.88
CA LEU A 211 53.28 -21.84 13.24
C LEU A 211 54.09 -21.32 14.43
N THR A 212 54.78 -20.20 14.24
CA THR A 212 55.46 -19.48 15.32
C THR A 212 54.72 -18.16 15.57
N ILE A 213 54.30 -17.93 16.80
CA ILE A 213 53.65 -16.68 17.21
C ILE A 213 54.67 -15.87 18.00
N GLN A 214 54.97 -14.66 17.54
CA GLN A 214 55.83 -13.71 18.26
C GLN A 214 55.01 -12.51 18.67
N VAL A 215 55.06 -12.19 19.97
CA VAL A 215 54.41 -11.03 20.57
C VAL A 215 55.50 -10.01 20.89
N PHE A 216 55.41 -8.83 20.32
CA PHE A 216 56.36 -7.75 20.59
C PHE A 216 55.78 -6.78 21.64
N SER A 217 56.65 -6.26 22.50
CA SER A 217 56.29 -5.44 23.67
C SER A 217 55.45 -4.20 23.32
N SER A 218 54.57 -3.81 24.25
CA SER A 218 53.65 -2.68 24.13
C SER A 218 54.35 -1.32 24.27
N ILE A 219 54.09 -0.40 23.34
CA ILE A 219 54.13 1.04 23.60
C ILE A 219 52.75 1.58 23.18
N ASN A 220 52.00 2.13 24.13
CA ASN A 220 50.67 2.75 23.96
C ASN A 220 49.54 1.79 23.50
N ASP A 221 49.22 0.79 24.33
CA ASP A 221 47.96 0.02 24.33
C ASP A 221 47.55 -0.68 23.01
N CYS A 222 48.49 -0.93 22.09
CA CYS A 222 48.29 -1.83 20.96
C CYS A 222 49.37 -2.93 20.97
N VAL A 223 48.94 -4.20 20.87
CA VAL A 223 49.84 -5.36 20.76
C VAL A 223 49.91 -5.77 19.29
N GLU A 224 51.11 -5.75 18.71
CA GLU A 224 51.37 -6.32 17.40
C GLU A 224 51.72 -7.81 17.57
N ILE A 225 50.91 -8.70 16.97
CA ILE A 225 51.18 -10.14 16.93
C ILE A 225 51.56 -10.50 15.50
N LYS A 226 52.75 -11.06 15.31
CA LYS A 226 53.19 -11.63 14.03
C LYS A 226 53.05 -13.15 14.04
N PHE A 227 52.51 -13.67 12.94
CA PHE A 227 52.42 -15.10 12.66
C PHE A 227 53.43 -15.45 11.56
N ASP A 228 54.43 -16.27 11.88
CA ASP A 228 55.32 -16.85 10.88
C ASP A 228 54.93 -18.32 10.66
N VAL A 229 54.42 -18.61 9.46
CA VAL A 229 54.13 -19.96 9.01
C VAL A 229 55.26 -20.42 8.10
N THR A 230 56.04 -21.40 8.55
CA THR A 230 57.08 -22.03 7.70
C THR A 230 56.63 -23.43 7.29
N GLN A 231 56.53 -23.64 5.97
CA GLN A 231 56.22 -24.93 5.35
C GLN A 231 57.52 -25.62 4.94
N THR A 232 57.80 -26.81 5.48
CA THR A 232 58.95 -27.64 5.06
C THR A 232 58.50 -28.65 4.01
N ASN A 233 58.35 -28.23 2.75
CA ASN A 233 58.08 -29.14 1.63
C ASN A 233 59.37 -29.84 1.16
N THR A 234 59.54 -31.12 1.47
CA THR A 234 60.69 -31.95 1.03
C THR A 234 60.35 -32.92 -0.11
N GLY A 235 59.40 -32.57 -1.01
CA GLY A 235 58.93 -33.50 -2.06
C GLY A 235 58.95 -33.00 -3.51
N PHE A 236 59.21 -31.71 -3.75
CA PHE A 236 59.14 -31.12 -5.09
C PHE A 236 60.52 -30.68 -5.57
N THR A 237 60.98 -31.22 -6.69
CA THR A 237 62.19 -30.78 -7.40
C THR A 237 61.85 -30.49 -8.86
N ASP A 238 62.68 -29.68 -9.53
CA ASP A 238 62.52 -29.30 -10.95
C ASP A 238 61.17 -28.63 -11.28
N LEU A 239 60.84 -27.54 -10.56
CA LEU A 239 59.71 -26.68 -10.94
C LEU A 239 60.07 -25.84 -12.17
N SER A 240 59.24 -25.88 -13.20
CA SER A 240 59.27 -24.92 -14.30
C SER A 240 57.86 -24.56 -14.73
N CYS A 241 57.68 -23.32 -15.14
CA CYS A 241 56.41 -22.79 -15.63
C CYS A 241 56.70 -22.18 -17.00
N THR A 242 55.93 -22.57 -18.01
CA THR A 242 56.04 -21.99 -19.36
C THR A 242 54.70 -21.39 -19.74
N ASP A 243 54.75 -20.14 -20.19
CA ASP A 243 53.61 -19.34 -20.58
C ASP A 243 53.68 -19.03 -22.07
N ASN A 244 52.60 -19.21 -22.83
CA ASN A 244 52.64 -19.15 -24.30
C ASN A 244 52.15 -17.81 -24.90
N ASP A 245 51.57 -16.92 -24.10
CA ASP A 245 51.13 -15.58 -24.47
C ASP A 245 52.07 -14.46 -23.95
N ASN A 246 53.16 -14.87 -23.29
CA ASN A 246 54.20 -14.06 -22.65
C ASN A 246 53.78 -13.33 -21.35
N GLY A 247 52.90 -13.89 -20.53
CA GLY A 247 52.65 -13.43 -19.16
C GLY A 247 51.20 -12.97 -18.96
N ASP A 248 50.97 -12.00 -18.07
CA ASP A 248 49.65 -11.38 -17.84
C ASP A 248 49.26 -10.51 -19.06
N ASN A 249 48.68 -11.14 -20.09
CA ASN A 249 48.30 -10.59 -21.39
C ASN A 249 46.84 -10.94 -21.80
N ARG A 250 45.88 -10.31 -21.10
CA ARG A 250 44.43 -10.46 -21.29
C ARG A 250 43.88 -10.35 -22.71
N TYR A 251 44.66 -9.92 -23.70
CA TYR A 251 44.21 -9.74 -25.09
C TYR A 251 44.57 -10.91 -26.00
N VAL A 252 45.30 -11.91 -25.50
CA VAL A 252 45.69 -13.10 -26.25
C VAL A 252 45.32 -14.31 -25.42
N LYS A 253 44.56 -15.24 -25.99
CA LYS A 253 44.26 -16.49 -25.29
C LYS A 253 45.54 -17.28 -25.10
N GLY A 254 45.98 -17.41 -23.87
CA GLY A 254 47.15 -18.15 -23.45
C GLY A 254 46.84 -19.44 -22.70
N SER A 255 47.94 -20.09 -22.32
CA SER A 255 47.95 -21.22 -21.43
C SER A 255 49.30 -21.36 -20.74
N VAL A 256 49.25 -21.58 -19.44
CA VAL A 256 50.40 -21.92 -18.62
C VAL A 256 50.55 -23.41 -18.50
N THR A 257 51.74 -23.92 -18.83
CA THR A 257 52.14 -25.30 -18.54
C THR A 257 53.12 -25.31 -17.38
N TYR A 258 52.70 -25.90 -16.26
CA TYR A 258 53.47 -26.05 -15.03
C TYR A 258 53.98 -27.50 -14.90
N PHE A 259 55.30 -27.64 -14.82
CA PHE A 259 55.99 -28.90 -14.62
C PHE A 259 56.60 -28.97 -13.22
N TYR A 260 56.40 -30.10 -12.53
CA TYR A 260 57.10 -30.40 -11.28
C TYR A 260 57.37 -31.90 -11.16
N LYS A 261 58.43 -32.29 -10.44
CA LYS A 261 58.64 -33.68 -10.05
C LYS A 261 58.17 -33.91 -8.61
N TYR A 262 57.28 -34.87 -8.42
CA TYR A 262 56.89 -35.35 -7.10
C TYR A 262 57.46 -36.76 -6.92
N ASN A 263 58.35 -36.94 -5.94
CA ASN A 263 59.09 -38.19 -5.72
C ASN A 263 59.81 -38.72 -6.98
N GLY A 264 60.36 -37.83 -7.79
CA GLY A 264 61.09 -38.18 -9.03
C GLY A 264 60.22 -38.43 -10.25
N ASN A 265 58.88 -38.50 -10.12
CA ASN A 265 57.96 -38.64 -11.24
C ASN A 265 57.57 -37.26 -11.79
N PRO A 266 57.75 -36.99 -13.10
CA PRO A 266 57.33 -35.73 -13.71
C PRO A 266 55.80 -35.66 -13.76
N ASN A 267 55.26 -34.53 -13.33
CA ASN A 267 53.85 -34.17 -13.47
C ASN A 267 53.76 -32.85 -14.25
N THR A 268 52.71 -32.72 -15.05
CA THR A 268 52.44 -31.55 -15.88
C THR A 268 50.99 -31.14 -15.71
N TYR A 269 50.76 -29.86 -15.44
CA TYR A 269 49.44 -29.24 -15.39
C TYR A 269 49.38 -28.12 -16.41
N THR A 270 48.24 -27.99 -17.09
CA THR A 270 47.99 -26.88 -18.01
C THR A 270 46.78 -26.10 -17.53
N TYR A 271 46.94 -24.79 -17.41
CA TYR A 271 45.88 -23.82 -17.16
C TYR A 271 45.71 -23.00 -18.43
N THR A 272 44.49 -22.84 -18.91
CA THR A 272 44.18 -22.10 -20.15
C THR A 272 43.25 -20.97 -19.80
N ASP A 273 43.44 -19.83 -20.43
CA ASP A 273 42.60 -18.67 -20.19
C ASP A 273 41.17 -18.94 -20.64
N TYR A 274 40.22 -18.38 -19.91
CA TYR A 274 38.81 -18.51 -20.21
C TYR A 274 38.04 -17.27 -19.77
N CYS A 275 36.91 -17.03 -20.42
CA CYS A 275 36.00 -15.95 -20.02
C CYS A 275 35.19 -16.39 -18.81
N LYS A 276 35.34 -15.66 -17.71
CA LYS A 276 34.55 -15.88 -16.50
C LYS A 276 33.12 -15.35 -16.69
N ASP A 277 33.02 -14.21 -17.37
CA ASP A 277 31.80 -13.57 -17.86
C ASP A 277 32.13 -12.74 -19.12
N SER A 278 31.20 -11.90 -19.60
CA SER A 278 31.37 -11.08 -20.81
C SER A 278 32.46 -10.02 -20.69
N ASP A 279 32.82 -9.62 -19.47
CA ASP A 279 33.69 -8.47 -19.22
C ASP A 279 34.95 -8.86 -18.44
N THR A 280 35.11 -10.12 -18.01
CA THR A 280 36.26 -10.57 -17.23
C THR A 280 36.88 -11.85 -17.80
N VAL A 281 38.18 -11.79 -18.11
CA VAL A 281 38.99 -12.98 -18.44
C VAL A 281 39.64 -13.53 -17.17
N SER A 282 39.59 -14.84 -16.98
CA SER A 282 40.39 -15.54 -15.97
C SER A 282 41.69 -15.97 -16.63
N GLU A 283 42.75 -15.25 -16.31
CA GLU A 283 44.04 -15.32 -16.98
C GLU A 283 45.06 -16.10 -16.17
N SER A 284 45.66 -17.10 -16.80
CA SER A 284 46.66 -17.98 -16.26
C SER A 284 48.03 -17.55 -16.78
N PHE A 285 48.94 -17.15 -15.90
CA PHE A 285 50.28 -16.71 -16.31
C PHE A 285 51.40 -17.18 -15.36
N CYS A 286 52.65 -17.20 -15.82
CA CYS A 286 53.79 -17.62 -15.01
C CYS A 286 54.47 -16.44 -14.28
N VAL A 287 54.64 -16.55 -12.95
CA VAL A 287 55.55 -15.68 -12.18
C VAL A 287 56.74 -16.51 -11.70
N GLY A 288 57.85 -16.43 -12.42
CA GLY A 288 59.02 -17.27 -12.18
C GLY A 288 58.70 -18.74 -12.49
N THR A 289 58.69 -19.61 -11.47
CA THR A 289 58.39 -21.04 -11.64
C THR A 289 56.99 -21.43 -11.17
N THR A 290 56.18 -20.45 -10.74
CA THR A 290 54.87 -20.68 -10.15
C THR A 290 53.77 -20.20 -11.11
N PRO A 291 52.78 -21.05 -11.44
CA PRO A 291 51.59 -20.64 -12.17
C PRO A 291 50.69 -19.78 -11.28
N ASN A 292 50.14 -18.70 -11.82
CA ASN A 292 49.15 -17.84 -11.17
C ASN A 292 47.91 -17.76 -12.04
N ILE A 293 46.75 -17.55 -11.43
CA ILE A 293 45.47 -17.32 -12.11
C ILE A 293 44.84 -16.08 -11.52
N TRP A 294 44.63 -15.05 -12.32
CA TRP A 294 43.99 -13.79 -11.91
C TRP A 294 42.81 -13.46 -12.81
N ASP A 295 41.76 -12.90 -12.21
CA ASP A 295 40.63 -12.36 -12.97
C ASP A 295 40.96 -10.91 -13.40
N ARG A 296 40.84 -10.64 -14.70
CA ARG A 296 41.15 -9.35 -15.34
C ARG A 296 39.92 -8.83 -16.09
N ASP A 297 39.46 -7.66 -15.70
CA ASP A 297 38.41 -6.98 -16.45
C ASP A 297 38.93 -6.52 -17.82
N CYS A 298 38.11 -6.70 -18.83
CA CYS A 298 38.30 -6.19 -20.18
C CYS A 298 38.10 -4.67 -20.19
N PRO A 299 38.98 -3.91 -20.85
CA PRO A 299 38.82 -2.47 -20.97
C PRO A 299 37.56 -2.12 -21.75
N SER A 300 37.05 -0.90 -21.55
CA SER A 300 35.94 -0.36 -22.34
C SER A 300 36.18 -0.52 -23.85
N GLY A 301 35.19 -1.08 -24.56
CA GLY A 301 35.27 -1.40 -26.00
C GLY A 301 35.84 -2.78 -26.32
N TYR A 302 36.02 -3.64 -25.31
CA TYR A 302 36.44 -5.03 -25.46
C TYR A 302 35.52 -5.92 -24.64
N ALA A 303 35.13 -7.06 -25.19
CA ALA A 303 34.42 -8.11 -24.49
C ALA A 303 35.31 -9.35 -24.40
N CYS A 304 35.19 -10.11 -23.32
CA CYS A 304 35.86 -11.40 -23.24
C CYS A 304 35.22 -12.37 -24.22
N SER A 305 36.00 -12.88 -25.17
CA SER A 305 35.61 -13.95 -26.07
C SER A 305 36.74 -14.96 -26.20
N ASP A 306 36.41 -16.24 -26.05
CA ASP A 306 37.35 -17.36 -26.12
C ASP A 306 38.58 -17.25 -25.20
N GLY A 307 38.43 -16.65 -24.01
CA GLY A 307 39.54 -16.50 -23.05
C GLY A 307 40.49 -15.34 -23.37
N ALA A 308 40.06 -14.35 -24.15
CA ALA A 308 40.77 -13.11 -24.35
C ALA A 308 39.80 -11.92 -24.46
N CYS A 309 40.22 -10.75 -24.03
CA CYS A 309 39.56 -9.48 -24.32
C CYS A 309 39.76 -9.17 -25.80
N VAL A 310 38.73 -9.39 -26.60
CA VAL A 310 38.70 -9.04 -28.03
C VAL A 310 37.98 -7.72 -28.19
N GLN A 311 38.44 -6.89 -29.13
CA GLN A 311 37.78 -5.62 -29.40
C GLN A 311 36.35 -5.91 -29.81
N ASP A 312 35.40 -5.34 -29.06
CA ASP A 312 33.99 -5.51 -29.32
C ASP A 312 33.68 -4.84 -30.66
N THR A 313 33.51 -5.64 -31.70
CA THR A 313 33.22 -5.14 -33.05
C THR A 313 31.75 -4.73 -33.20
N GLY A 314 30.97 -4.70 -32.11
CA GLY A 314 29.54 -4.46 -32.13
C GLY A 314 28.84 -5.73 -32.59
N TYR A 315 28.17 -6.40 -31.67
CA TYR A 315 27.32 -7.53 -31.99
C TYR A 315 26.02 -6.96 -32.56
N ASP A 316 25.85 -7.04 -33.87
CA ASP A 316 24.65 -6.57 -34.57
C ASP A 316 23.47 -7.53 -34.27
N CYS A 317 22.84 -7.36 -33.10
CA CYS A 317 21.55 -7.96 -32.80
C CYS A 317 20.46 -7.05 -33.38
N THR A 318 19.71 -7.55 -34.36
CA THR A 318 18.58 -6.80 -34.93
C THR A 318 17.30 -7.63 -34.84
N SER A 319 16.22 -7.07 -34.30
CA SER A 319 14.87 -7.63 -34.40
C SER A 319 14.00 -6.82 -35.36
N THR A 320 13.09 -7.47 -36.09
CA THR A 320 12.23 -6.80 -37.09
C THR A 320 10.96 -6.17 -36.51
N ASP A 321 10.61 -6.49 -35.28
CA ASP A 321 9.39 -6.06 -34.58
C ASP A 321 9.67 -5.10 -33.41
N GLU A 322 10.95 -4.85 -33.11
CA GLU A 322 11.37 -3.91 -32.07
C GLU A 322 11.25 -2.46 -32.53
N ALA A 323 10.29 -1.75 -31.96
CA ALA A 323 10.24 -0.29 -32.03
C ALA A 323 10.65 0.27 -30.67
N ASN A 324 11.72 1.07 -30.64
CA ASN A 324 12.21 1.78 -29.45
C ASN A 324 12.69 0.88 -28.28
N GLY A 325 13.21 -0.32 -28.57
CA GLY A 325 13.79 -1.21 -27.55
C GLY A 325 12.78 -2.05 -26.77
N ALA A 326 11.53 -2.10 -27.21
CA ALA A 326 10.52 -3.06 -26.73
C ALA A 326 10.05 -3.95 -27.89
N TYR A 327 9.93 -5.25 -27.63
CA TYR A 327 9.43 -6.24 -28.58
C TYR A 327 7.90 -6.15 -28.72
N ASN A 328 7.38 -6.40 -29.92
CA ASN A 328 5.98 -6.15 -30.26
C ASN A 328 5.23 -7.44 -30.50
N ILE A 329 4.58 -7.93 -29.44
CA ILE A 329 3.81 -9.18 -29.44
C ILE A 329 2.68 -9.26 -30.48
N TYR A 330 2.30 -8.14 -31.12
CA TYR A 330 1.23 -8.10 -32.12
C TYR A 330 1.73 -8.22 -33.57
N VAL A 331 3.04 -8.28 -33.77
CA VAL A 331 3.68 -8.40 -35.09
C VAL A 331 4.67 -9.56 -35.03
N GLN A 332 4.68 -10.43 -36.05
CA GLN A 332 5.67 -11.50 -36.10
C GLN A 332 7.07 -10.91 -36.32
N GLY A 333 7.93 -11.03 -35.32
CA GLY A 333 9.32 -10.62 -35.32
C GLY A 333 10.27 -11.71 -35.81
N THR A 334 11.45 -11.26 -36.23
CA THR A 334 12.60 -12.10 -36.54
C THR A 334 13.86 -11.45 -36.00
N ARG A 335 14.46 -12.12 -35.03
CA ARG A 335 15.72 -11.74 -34.40
C ARG A 335 16.91 -12.31 -35.18
N THR A 336 17.90 -11.49 -35.48
CA THR A 336 19.18 -11.91 -36.07
C THR A 336 20.32 -11.60 -35.10
N VAL A 337 21.12 -12.61 -34.73
CA VAL A 337 22.33 -12.46 -33.90
C VAL A 337 23.47 -13.14 -34.62
N ASN A 338 24.54 -12.42 -34.98
CA ASN A 338 25.70 -12.98 -35.67
C ASN A 338 25.33 -13.80 -36.93
N GLY A 339 24.31 -13.35 -37.66
CA GLY A 339 23.79 -14.03 -38.86
C GLY A 339 22.89 -15.26 -38.58
N ILE A 340 22.65 -15.61 -37.33
CA ILE A 340 21.68 -16.65 -36.94
C ILE A 340 20.32 -15.99 -36.71
N THR A 341 19.30 -16.43 -37.46
CA THR A 341 17.93 -15.92 -37.33
C THR A 341 17.06 -16.81 -36.46
N ALA A 342 16.16 -16.21 -35.71
CA ALA A 342 15.05 -16.86 -35.01
C ALA A 342 13.78 -16.04 -35.24
N THR A 343 12.66 -16.69 -35.50
CA THR A 343 11.38 -16.04 -35.82
C THR A 343 10.36 -16.43 -34.77
N ASP A 344 9.48 -15.50 -34.41
CA ASP A 344 8.44 -15.73 -33.43
C ASP A 344 7.47 -16.81 -33.91
N TYR A 345 6.98 -17.62 -32.97
CA TYR A 345 6.06 -18.71 -33.27
C TYR A 345 5.10 -18.99 -32.12
N CYS A 346 4.00 -19.66 -32.44
CA CYS A 346 2.98 -20.00 -31.45
C CYS A 346 3.20 -21.38 -30.86
N ASN A 347 3.10 -21.48 -29.53
CA ASN A 347 3.07 -22.73 -28.77
C ASN A 347 1.75 -22.81 -28.00
N GLY A 348 0.69 -23.27 -28.69
CA GLY A 348 -0.69 -23.15 -28.18
C GLY A 348 -1.14 -21.68 -28.19
N ASP A 349 -1.74 -21.23 -27.09
CA ASP A 349 -2.19 -19.84 -26.91
C ASP A 349 -1.06 -18.88 -26.49
N TYR A 350 0.17 -19.38 -26.35
CA TYR A 350 1.35 -18.61 -25.98
C TYR A 350 2.19 -18.24 -27.20
N LEU A 351 2.63 -17.00 -27.25
CA LEU A 351 3.63 -16.51 -28.19
C LEU A 351 5.02 -16.82 -27.66
N VAL A 352 5.83 -17.54 -28.44
CA VAL A 352 7.27 -17.66 -28.20
C VAL A 352 7.95 -16.53 -28.96
N GLU A 353 8.35 -15.52 -28.20
CA GLU A 353 8.93 -14.27 -28.69
C GLU A 353 10.45 -14.37 -28.73
N THR A 354 11.06 -13.89 -29.80
CA THR A 354 12.50 -13.81 -30.00
C THR A 354 12.91 -12.36 -30.26
N TYR A 355 13.72 -11.79 -29.37
CA TYR A 355 14.00 -10.34 -29.38
C TYR A 355 15.47 -10.05 -29.01
N CYS A 356 15.93 -8.83 -29.24
CA CYS A 356 17.24 -8.30 -28.88
C CYS A 356 17.15 -7.44 -27.61
N SER A 357 18.08 -7.63 -26.68
CA SER A 357 18.30 -6.64 -25.61
C SER A 357 19.76 -6.24 -25.65
N GLY A 358 19.99 -5.05 -26.20
CA GLY A 358 21.30 -4.66 -26.70
C GLY A 358 21.79 -5.66 -27.76
N ASP A 359 22.99 -6.16 -27.55
CA ASP A 359 23.76 -6.99 -28.46
C ASP A 359 23.47 -8.50 -28.31
N THR A 360 22.59 -8.86 -27.37
CA THR A 360 22.27 -10.25 -27.03
C THR A 360 20.86 -10.61 -27.47
N GLY A 361 20.70 -11.79 -28.07
CA GLY A 361 19.40 -12.33 -28.44
C GLY A 361 18.75 -13.16 -27.34
N TYR A 362 17.50 -12.86 -27.04
CA TYR A 362 16.68 -13.51 -26.02
C TYR A 362 15.48 -14.23 -26.63
N THR A 363 14.94 -15.19 -25.88
CA THR A 363 13.69 -15.87 -26.19
C THR A 363 12.84 -15.94 -24.94
N THR A 364 11.59 -15.50 -25.02
CA THR A 364 10.63 -15.54 -23.91
C THR A 364 9.31 -16.15 -24.38
N THR A 365 8.46 -16.54 -23.44
CA THR A 365 7.11 -17.04 -23.72
C THR A 365 6.10 -16.11 -23.08
N VAL A 366 5.22 -15.51 -23.89
CA VAL A 366 4.24 -14.51 -23.48
C VAL A 366 2.84 -15.05 -23.73
N SER A 367 1.95 -14.92 -22.74
CA SER A 367 0.53 -15.18 -22.95
C SER A 367 -0.08 -14.06 -23.79
N CYS A 368 -0.82 -14.38 -24.85
CA CYS A 368 -1.56 -13.34 -25.56
C CYS A 368 -2.61 -12.69 -24.63
N PRO A 369 -2.80 -11.36 -24.70
CA PRO A 369 -3.80 -10.66 -23.90
C PRO A 369 -5.21 -11.21 -24.12
N THR A 370 -6.10 -11.01 -23.14
CA THR A 370 -7.51 -11.38 -23.26
C THR A 370 -8.13 -10.82 -24.55
N GLY A 371 -8.76 -11.69 -25.35
CA GLY A 371 -9.32 -11.34 -26.66
C GLY A 371 -8.39 -11.56 -27.86
N TYR A 372 -7.16 -12.03 -27.63
CA TYR A 372 -6.18 -12.38 -28.66
C TYR A 372 -5.82 -13.87 -28.56
N SER A 373 -5.48 -14.49 -29.68
CA SER A 373 -4.83 -15.80 -29.73
C SER A 373 -3.55 -15.71 -30.54
N CYS A 374 -2.57 -16.53 -30.18
CA CYS A 374 -1.35 -16.60 -30.95
C CYS A 374 -1.67 -17.28 -32.30
N SER A 375 -1.45 -16.55 -33.38
CA SER A 375 -1.56 -17.07 -34.75
C SER A 375 -0.39 -16.54 -35.58
N ASN A 376 0.30 -17.44 -36.27
CA ASN A 376 1.46 -17.13 -37.11
C ASN A 376 2.57 -16.33 -36.40
N GLY A 377 2.88 -16.67 -35.14
CA GLY A 377 3.94 -16.01 -34.40
C GLY A 377 3.62 -14.57 -34.01
N ALA A 378 2.34 -14.22 -33.88
CA ALA A 378 1.91 -12.96 -33.31
C ALA A 378 0.61 -13.16 -32.52
N CYS A 379 0.37 -12.33 -31.51
CA CYS A 379 -0.92 -12.22 -30.87
C CYS A 379 -1.87 -11.49 -31.82
N THR A 380 -2.72 -12.27 -32.48
CA THR A 380 -3.76 -11.73 -33.36
C THR A 380 -5.06 -11.61 -32.60
N GLN A 381 -5.78 -10.50 -32.79
CA GLN A 381 -7.10 -10.35 -32.21
C GLN A 381 -7.94 -11.52 -32.68
N ASN A 382 -8.59 -12.23 -31.75
CA ASN A 382 -9.51 -13.27 -32.10
C ASN A 382 -10.54 -12.64 -33.04
N SER A 383 -10.49 -12.97 -34.33
CA SER A 383 -11.51 -12.56 -35.29
C SER A 383 -12.85 -13.27 -35.02
N GLN A 384 -13.05 -13.78 -33.80
CA GLN A 384 -14.27 -14.41 -33.39
C GLN A 384 -15.35 -13.34 -33.29
N GLN A 385 -16.24 -13.44 -34.26
CA GLN A 385 -17.57 -12.90 -34.16
C GLN A 385 -18.18 -13.37 -32.83
N CYS A 386 -18.90 -12.50 -32.15
CA CYS A 386 -19.76 -12.91 -31.06
C CYS A 386 -20.63 -14.07 -31.56
N SER A 387 -20.69 -15.17 -30.81
CA SER A 387 -21.50 -16.33 -31.13
C SER A 387 -22.46 -16.65 -29.99
N ASP A 388 -23.72 -16.80 -30.36
CA ASP A 388 -24.84 -17.10 -29.49
C ASP A 388 -25.35 -18.49 -29.89
N SER A 389 -25.55 -19.40 -28.93
CA SER A 389 -25.88 -20.79 -29.21
C SER A 389 -27.34 -21.06 -29.57
N ASP A 390 -28.26 -20.14 -29.27
CA ASP A 390 -29.66 -20.23 -29.68
C ASP A 390 -30.06 -19.17 -30.72
N ALA A 391 -29.14 -18.23 -31.00
CA ALA A 391 -28.91 -17.54 -32.27
C ALA A 391 -30.15 -17.02 -33.00
N SER A 392 -31.16 -16.59 -32.27
CA SER A 392 -32.25 -15.83 -32.87
C SER A 392 -32.34 -14.51 -32.13
N ASN A 393 -32.07 -13.42 -32.81
CA ASN A 393 -32.45 -12.07 -32.39
C ASN A 393 -33.99 -11.88 -32.36
N THR A 394 -34.73 -12.94 -32.06
CA THR A 394 -36.19 -13.03 -32.08
C THR A 394 -36.66 -13.50 -30.71
N LEU A 395 -37.94 -13.25 -30.41
CA LEU A 395 -38.62 -13.74 -29.21
C LEU A 395 -38.55 -15.27 -28.98
N ASN A 396 -38.04 -16.05 -29.94
CA ASN A 396 -37.86 -17.48 -29.79
C ASN A 396 -36.67 -17.87 -28.91
N SER A 397 -35.67 -16.99 -28.74
CA SER A 397 -34.50 -17.32 -27.90
C SER A 397 -34.90 -17.48 -26.43
N LEU A 398 -35.90 -16.71 -25.97
CA LEU A 398 -36.51 -16.85 -24.64
C LEU A 398 -36.97 -18.27 -24.28
N PHE A 399 -37.23 -19.18 -25.23
CA PHE A 399 -37.72 -20.54 -24.97
C PHE A 399 -36.64 -21.63 -25.05
N VAL A 400 -35.40 -21.24 -25.35
CA VAL A 400 -34.26 -22.14 -25.44
C VAL A 400 -33.21 -21.62 -24.45
N LYS A 401 -32.50 -22.51 -23.78
CA LYS A 401 -31.38 -22.09 -22.95
C LYS A 401 -30.16 -21.93 -23.85
N GLY A 402 -29.63 -20.73 -23.94
CA GLY A 402 -28.47 -20.37 -24.73
C GLY A 402 -27.21 -20.10 -23.92
N THR A 403 -26.16 -19.80 -24.67
CA THR A 403 -24.83 -19.40 -24.20
C THR A 403 -24.23 -18.51 -25.27
N THR A 404 -23.84 -17.32 -24.85
CA THR A 404 -23.34 -16.27 -25.73
C THR A 404 -21.90 -15.95 -25.38
N THR A 405 -21.03 -15.97 -26.38
CA THR A 405 -19.58 -15.85 -26.26
C THR A 405 -19.08 -14.74 -27.16
N GLY A 406 -18.27 -13.83 -26.62
CA GLY A 406 -17.79 -12.66 -27.36
C GLY A 406 -17.29 -11.56 -26.42
N LEU A 407 -17.01 -10.38 -26.97
CA LEU A 407 -16.61 -9.23 -26.15
C LEU A 407 -17.82 -8.61 -25.46
N ASN A 408 -17.71 -8.16 -24.22
CA ASN A 408 -18.70 -7.31 -23.57
C ASN A 408 -18.51 -5.83 -24.03
N PRO A 409 -19.40 -4.89 -23.64
CA PRO A 409 -19.29 -3.48 -24.04
C PRO A 409 -17.97 -2.80 -23.64
N ASP A 410 -17.28 -3.33 -22.62
CA ASP A 410 -16.00 -2.81 -22.13
C ASP A 410 -14.79 -3.46 -22.82
N GLY A 411 -15.00 -4.35 -23.80
CA GLY A 411 -13.94 -5.00 -24.56
C GLY A 411 -13.36 -6.27 -23.94
N TYR A 412 -13.95 -6.81 -22.87
CA TYR A 412 -13.54 -8.07 -22.26
C TYR A 412 -14.24 -9.26 -22.91
N TYR A 413 -13.49 -10.32 -23.21
CA TYR A 413 -14.08 -11.57 -23.68
C TYR A 413 -14.84 -12.27 -22.54
N ILE A 414 -16.13 -12.52 -22.73
CA ILE A 414 -17.02 -13.16 -21.76
C ILE A 414 -17.78 -14.34 -22.37
N VAL A 415 -18.20 -15.25 -21.49
CA VAL A 415 -19.15 -16.34 -21.78
C VAL A 415 -20.36 -16.12 -20.86
N ALA A 416 -21.46 -15.64 -21.43
CA ALA A 416 -22.71 -15.42 -20.72
C ALA A 416 -23.69 -16.56 -21.00
N LYS A 417 -24.52 -16.93 -20.03
CA LYS A 417 -25.55 -17.97 -20.15
C LYS A 417 -26.88 -17.38 -19.74
N ASP A 418 -27.95 -17.79 -20.41
CA ASP A 418 -29.27 -17.31 -20.03
C ASP A 418 -29.65 -17.85 -18.66
N ALA A 419 -30.37 -17.01 -17.92
CA ALA A 419 -30.66 -17.24 -16.52
C ALA A 419 -32.04 -16.69 -16.17
N CYS A 420 -32.71 -17.29 -15.19
CA CYS A 420 -33.94 -16.73 -14.66
C CYS A 420 -33.61 -15.62 -13.66
N SER A 421 -34.08 -14.38 -13.91
CA SER A 421 -34.08 -13.34 -12.87
C SER A 421 -35.25 -13.51 -11.89
N SER A 422 -36.34 -14.14 -12.35
CA SER A 422 -37.46 -14.60 -11.53
C SER A 422 -38.15 -15.80 -12.19
N ASP A 423 -39.15 -16.40 -11.52
CA ASP A 423 -39.97 -17.48 -12.09
C ASP A 423 -40.73 -17.07 -13.36
N THR A 424 -40.77 -15.77 -13.68
CA THR A 424 -41.47 -15.23 -14.85
C THR A 424 -40.57 -14.41 -15.77
N GLN A 425 -39.27 -14.29 -15.51
CA GLN A 425 -38.36 -13.46 -16.31
C GLN A 425 -37.04 -14.19 -16.63
N VAL A 426 -36.64 -14.13 -17.90
CA VAL A 426 -35.36 -14.65 -18.44
C VAL A 426 -34.43 -13.47 -18.72
N VAL A 427 -33.22 -13.49 -18.16
CA VAL A 427 -32.09 -12.68 -18.63
C VAL A 427 -31.46 -13.41 -19.80
N GLU A 428 -31.69 -12.86 -20.97
CA GLU A 428 -31.33 -13.40 -22.27
C GLU A 428 -30.10 -12.65 -22.80
N TYR A 429 -29.00 -13.35 -23.09
CA TYR A 429 -27.77 -12.75 -23.61
C TYR A 429 -27.65 -12.97 -25.10
N VAL A 430 -27.51 -11.89 -25.87
CA VAL A 430 -27.42 -11.94 -27.33
C VAL A 430 -26.16 -11.29 -27.86
N CYS A 431 -25.81 -11.65 -29.09
CA CYS A 431 -24.80 -10.97 -29.87
C CYS A 431 -25.37 -9.75 -30.60
N GLN A 432 -25.10 -8.55 -30.08
CA GLN A 432 -25.47 -7.29 -30.71
C GLN A 432 -24.21 -6.51 -31.13
N ASN A 433 -24.09 -6.17 -32.42
CA ASN A 433 -22.92 -5.46 -32.96
C ASN A 433 -21.58 -6.11 -32.61
N ASN A 434 -21.54 -7.45 -32.61
CA ASN A 434 -20.36 -8.24 -32.24
C ASN A 434 -19.97 -8.18 -30.75
N VAL A 435 -20.90 -7.74 -29.90
CA VAL A 435 -20.75 -7.61 -28.45
C VAL A 435 -21.82 -8.45 -27.74
N VAL A 436 -21.46 -9.11 -26.64
CA VAL A 436 -22.37 -9.84 -25.75
C VAL A 436 -23.09 -8.84 -24.86
N VAL A 437 -24.41 -8.75 -25.00
CA VAL A 437 -25.26 -7.86 -24.20
C VAL A 437 -26.52 -8.61 -23.74
N PRO A 438 -27.05 -8.33 -22.54
CA PRO A 438 -28.39 -8.78 -22.19
C PRO A 438 -29.44 -8.01 -23.00
N ILE A 439 -30.52 -8.66 -23.45
CA ILE A 439 -31.66 -7.97 -24.10
C ILE A 439 -32.30 -6.96 -23.13
N ASP A 440 -32.47 -7.37 -21.88
CA ASP A 440 -32.94 -6.55 -20.77
C ASP A 440 -32.15 -6.95 -19.52
N SER A 441 -31.47 -5.99 -18.88
CA SER A 441 -30.68 -6.25 -17.68
C SER A 441 -31.51 -6.73 -16.48
N ASP A 442 -32.80 -6.39 -16.45
CA ASP A 442 -33.73 -6.82 -15.40
C ASP A 442 -34.46 -8.14 -15.75
N GLY A 443 -34.29 -8.60 -16.99
CA GLY A 443 -34.90 -9.82 -17.54
C GLY A 443 -36.22 -9.58 -18.27
N THR A 444 -36.42 -10.32 -19.36
CA THR A 444 -37.62 -10.29 -20.21
C THR A 444 -38.69 -11.23 -19.67
N PHE A 445 -39.95 -10.77 -19.57
CA PHE A 445 -41.06 -11.60 -19.10
C PHE A 445 -41.37 -12.77 -20.04
N CYS A 446 -41.50 -13.96 -19.47
CA CYS A 446 -42.04 -15.12 -20.16
C CYS A 446 -43.49 -14.86 -20.60
N PRO A 447 -43.89 -15.28 -21.82
CA PRO A 447 -45.26 -15.14 -22.28
C PRO A 447 -46.26 -15.87 -21.36
N SER A 448 -47.51 -15.41 -21.37
CA SER A 448 -48.58 -16.03 -20.57
C SER A 448 -48.68 -17.55 -20.83
N GLY A 449 -48.71 -18.34 -19.75
CA GLY A 449 -48.67 -19.79 -19.80
C GLY A 449 -47.26 -20.41 -19.75
N TYR A 450 -46.21 -19.61 -19.54
CA TYR A 450 -44.83 -20.06 -19.39
C TYR A 450 -44.20 -19.52 -18.11
N THR A 451 -43.29 -20.28 -17.52
CA THR A 451 -42.43 -19.86 -16.39
C THR A 451 -40.98 -20.00 -16.80
N CYS A 452 -40.11 -19.14 -16.27
CA CYS A 452 -38.68 -19.34 -16.46
C CYS A 452 -38.21 -20.56 -15.66
N SER A 453 -37.53 -21.48 -16.34
CA SER A 453 -36.86 -22.61 -15.72
C SER A 453 -35.55 -22.88 -16.44
N ASP A 454 -34.45 -22.96 -15.68
CA ASP A 454 -33.09 -23.19 -16.19
C ASP A 454 -32.64 -22.20 -17.29
N GLY A 455 -33.07 -20.94 -17.19
CA GLY A 455 -32.70 -19.89 -18.15
C GLY A 455 -33.55 -19.86 -19.42
N ALA A 456 -34.67 -20.59 -19.46
CA ALA A 456 -35.60 -20.57 -20.59
C ALA A 456 -37.06 -20.54 -20.12
N CYS A 457 -37.94 -19.93 -20.90
CA CYS A 457 -39.38 -19.98 -20.73
C CYS A 457 -39.88 -21.38 -21.10
N VAL A 458 -40.33 -22.14 -20.11
CA VAL A 458 -40.92 -23.47 -20.27
C VAL A 458 -42.43 -23.39 -20.07
N ALA A 459 -43.20 -24.15 -20.85
CA ALA A 459 -44.65 -24.17 -20.72
C ALA A 459 -45.04 -24.63 -19.31
N GLN A 460 -45.93 -23.89 -18.66
CA GLN A 460 -46.48 -24.28 -17.37
C GLN A 460 -47.21 -25.63 -17.54
N THR A 461 -46.65 -26.69 -16.98
CA THR A 461 -47.29 -28.00 -16.99
C THR A 461 -48.50 -27.99 -16.07
N ASN A 462 -49.69 -27.67 -16.60
CA ASN A 462 -51.04 -27.89 -16.05
C ASN A 462 -51.12 -28.16 -14.53
N GLY A 463 -50.72 -27.18 -13.72
CA GLY A 463 -50.74 -27.24 -12.26
C GLY A 463 -51.14 -25.89 -11.70
N CYS A 464 -51.65 -25.89 -10.47
CA CYS A 464 -51.77 -24.66 -9.71
C CYS A 464 -50.35 -24.25 -9.27
N TYR A 465 -50.00 -22.98 -9.48
CA TYR A 465 -48.72 -22.42 -9.04
C TYR A 465 -48.94 -21.40 -7.93
N ASP A 466 -48.11 -21.51 -6.91
CA ASP A 466 -48.17 -20.74 -5.67
C ASP A 466 -46.80 -20.11 -5.45
N ASN A 467 -46.70 -18.79 -5.59
CA ASN A 467 -45.41 -18.09 -5.67
C ASN A 467 -44.60 -18.14 -4.36
N ASP A 468 -45.22 -18.44 -3.22
CA ASP A 468 -44.54 -18.59 -1.93
C ASP A 468 -44.42 -20.04 -1.44
N GLY A 469 -44.90 -21.00 -2.23
CA GLY A 469 -44.78 -22.42 -1.92
C GLY A 469 -45.77 -22.94 -0.86
N GLY A 470 -46.91 -22.28 -0.64
CA GLY A 470 -48.02 -22.86 0.09
C GLY A 470 -48.80 -21.84 0.92
N ARG A 471 -48.78 -22.01 2.25
CA ARG A 471 -49.51 -21.13 3.18
C ARG A 471 -48.55 -20.23 3.94
N ASP A 472 -47.69 -19.50 3.22
CA ASP A 472 -46.69 -18.59 3.80
C ASP A 472 -47.21 -17.17 4.00
N ILE A 473 -47.84 -16.94 5.17
CA ILE A 473 -48.36 -15.62 5.58
C ILE A 473 -47.30 -14.52 5.76
N TYR A 474 -45.99 -14.80 5.65
CA TYR A 474 -44.94 -13.80 5.82
C TYR A 474 -44.45 -13.23 4.48
N THR A 475 -44.79 -13.89 3.37
CA THR A 475 -44.45 -13.47 2.01
C THR A 475 -45.72 -12.98 1.33
N ALA A 476 -45.68 -11.80 0.72
CA ALA A 476 -46.83 -11.32 -0.06
C ALA A 476 -46.72 -11.95 -1.45
N SER A 477 -47.66 -12.80 -1.83
CA SER A 477 -47.57 -13.58 -3.06
C SER A 477 -48.88 -13.62 -3.86
N SER A 478 -48.86 -14.39 -4.95
CA SER A 478 -50.03 -14.68 -5.76
C SER A 478 -50.04 -16.16 -6.11
N SER A 479 -51.23 -16.74 -6.14
CA SER A 479 -51.49 -18.06 -6.67
C SER A 479 -52.29 -17.97 -7.98
N TYR A 480 -52.06 -18.91 -8.90
CA TYR A 480 -52.89 -19.06 -10.10
C TYR A 480 -53.05 -20.54 -10.52
N ASN A 481 -54.16 -20.85 -11.19
CA ASN A 481 -54.43 -22.21 -11.68
C ASN A 481 -54.39 -22.32 -13.21
N SER A 482 -54.52 -23.54 -13.72
CA SER A 482 -54.53 -23.85 -15.16
C SER A 482 -55.70 -23.22 -15.95
N ASN A 483 -56.72 -22.69 -15.27
CA ASN A 483 -57.82 -21.94 -15.90
C ASN A 483 -57.53 -20.42 -15.95
N ASN A 484 -56.31 -19.99 -15.62
CA ASN A 484 -55.91 -18.58 -15.56
C ASN A 484 -56.68 -17.77 -14.49
N GLU A 485 -57.22 -18.44 -13.48
CA GLU A 485 -57.75 -17.78 -12.28
C GLU A 485 -56.58 -17.42 -11.36
N TRP A 486 -56.60 -16.22 -10.79
CA TRP A 486 -55.53 -15.64 -9.99
C TRP A 486 -56.09 -15.15 -8.65
N GLY A 487 -55.30 -15.25 -7.60
CA GLY A 487 -55.60 -14.74 -6.26
C GLY A 487 -54.35 -14.22 -5.58
N TYR A 488 -54.43 -13.05 -4.95
CA TYR A 488 -53.35 -12.51 -4.12
C TYR A 488 -53.68 -12.66 -2.67
N ASP A 489 -52.66 -12.87 -1.84
CA ASP A 489 -52.82 -12.75 -0.41
C ASP A 489 -53.30 -11.34 -0.10
N VAL A 490 -54.26 -11.19 0.81
CA VAL A 490 -54.78 -9.87 1.17
C VAL A 490 -55.06 -9.81 2.65
N CYS A 491 -54.78 -8.66 3.27
CA CYS A 491 -55.20 -8.46 4.65
C CYS A 491 -56.72 -8.41 4.73
N TYR A 492 -57.29 -9.45 5.35
CA TYR A 492 -58.71 -9.48 5.66
C TYR A 492 -59.05 -8.52 6.80
N ASN A 493 -58.15 -8.41 7.78
CA ASN A 493 -58.13 -7.38 8.82
C ASN A 493 -56.69 -7.18 9.33
N SER A 494 -56.50 -6.38 10.38
CA SER A 494 -55.16 -6.05 10.90
C SER A 494 -54.35 -7.24 11.41
N ASN A 495 -54.96 -8.40 11.65
CA ASN A 495 -54.29 -9.58 12.21
C ASN A 495 -54.53 -10.85 11.39
N ILE A 496 -55.19 -10.78 10.23
CA ILE A 496 -55.54 -11.96 9.42
C ILE A 496 -55.17 -11.74 7.95
N VAL A 497 -54.33 -12.63 7.43
CA VAL A 497 -54.06 -12.77 5.98
C VAL A 497 -55.10 -13.73 5.39
N LYS A 498 -55.79 -13.30 4.33
CA LYS A 498 -56.52 -14.20 3.42
C LYS A 498 -55.51 -14.68 2.38
N GLU A 499 -54.98 -15.86 2.62
CA GLU A 499 -53.95 -16.51 1.82
C GLU A 499 -54.56 -17.24 0.64
N TYR A 500 -54.07 -17.02 -0.59
CA TYR A 500 -54.40 -17.87 -1.74
C TYR A 500 -53.25 -18.82 -2.02
N TYR A 501 -53.55 -20.12 -2.05
CA TYR A 501 -52.54 -21.16 -2.16
C TYR A 501 -53.01 -22.33 -3.03
N CYS A 502 -52.05 -23.14 -3.47
CA CYS A 502 -52.35 -24.31 -4.28
C CYS A 502 -52.61 -25.57 -3.44
N ASN A 503 -53.76 -26.19 -3.66
CA ASN A 503 -54.10 -27.51 -3.11
C ASN A 503 -54.25 -28.51 -4.26
N GLY A 504 -53.15 -29.19 -4.60
CA GLY A 504 -53.06 -29.98 -5.84
C GLY A 504 -53.10 -29.05 -7.06
N ASN A 505 -53.98 -29.35 -8.03
CA ASN A 505 -54.12 -28.55 -9.25
C ASN A 505 -55.16 -27.42 -9.14
N SER A 506 -55.71 -27.19 -7.95
CA SER A 506 -56.74 -26.18 -7.72
C SER A 506 -56.25 -25.08 -6.77
N MET A 507 -56.43 -23.83 -7.19
CA MET A 507 -56.24 -22.66 -6.35
C MET A 507 -57.38 -22.61 -5.32
N THR A 508 -57.03 -22.42 -4.05
CA THR A 508 -57.97 -22.26 -2.93
C THR A 508 -57.48 -21.13 -2.01
N TYR A 509 -58.21 -20.82 -0.94
CA TYR A 509 -57.75 -19.84 0.06
C TYR A 509 -58.00 -20.27 1.51
N ALA A 510 -57.32 -19.63 2.45
CA ALA A 510 -57.50 -19.79 3.90
C ALA A 510 -57.37 -18.44 4.62
N TYR A 511 -57.99 -18.33 5.79
CA TYR A 511 -57.80 -17.19 6.70
C TYR A 511 -56.83 -17.59 7.80
N LEU A 512 -55.66 -16.95 7.82
CA LEU A 512 -54.57 -17.30 8.72
C LEU A 512 -54.25 -16.09 9.61
N ASN A 513 -54.18 -16.32 10.93
CA ASN A 513 -53.87 -15.27 11.89
C ASN A 513 -52.37 -14.97 11.87
N CYS A 514 -52.02 -13.69 11.90
CA CYS A 514 -50.66 -13.26 12.20
C CYS A 514 -50.29 -13.65 13.64
N PRO A 515 -49.06 -14.13 13.88
CA PRO A 515 -48.57 -14.41 15.22
C PRO A 515 -48.58 -13.16 16.13
N SER A 516 -48.52 -13.38 17.44
CA SER A 516 -48.37 -12.28 18.40
C SER A 516 -47.15 -11.41 18.05
N GLY A 517 -47.34 -10.09 18.03
CA GLY A 517 -46.31 -9.12 17.62
C GLY A 517 -46.30 -8.78 16.13
N TYR A 518 -47.12 -9.42 15.31
CA TYR A 518 -47.25 -9.14 13.88
C TYR A 518 -48.63 -8.55 13.56
N VAL A 519 -48.66 -7.63 12.61
CA VAL A 519 -49.89 -7.09 11.99
C VAL A 519 -49.87 -7.41 10.51
N CYS A 520 -51.04 -7.69 9.96
CA CYS A 520 -51.20 -7.80 8.53
C CYS A 520 -51.08 -6.41 7.90
N SER A 521 -50.17 -6.27 6.94
CA SER A 521 -50.00 -5.05 6.16
C SER A 521 -50.11 -5.35 4.67
N ASN A 522 -50.92 -4.54 3.97
CA ASN A 522 -50.90 -4.46 2.52
C ASN A 522 -49.84 -3.42 2.15
N ASN A 523 -48.71 -3.84 1.60
CA ASN A 523 -47.61 -2.93 1.29
C ASN A 523 -48.03 -2.00 0.12
N SER A 524 -47.82 -0.69 0.24
CA SER A 524 -48.31 0.34 -0.70
C SER A 524 -47.66 0.36 -2.10
N GLY A 525 -47.02 -0.73 -2.51
CA GLY A 525 -46.41 -0.91 -3.83
C GLY A 525 -46.28 -2.36 -4.31
N MET A 526 -46.74 -3.34 -3.53
CA MET A 526 -46.81 -4.75 -3.92
C MET A 526 -48.24 -5.24 -3.70
N THR A 527 -48.83 -5.88 -4.70
CA THR A 527 -50.16 -6.49 -4.60
C THR A 527 -50.07 -7.73 -3.70
N GLY A 528 -50.24 -7.55 -2.39
CA GLY A 528 -50.33 -8.68 -1.46
C GLY A 528 -50.32 -8.26 0.03
N GLY A 529 -51.12 -8.93 0.84
CA GLY A 529 -51.18 -8.77 2.30
C GLY A 529 -50.34 -9.84 3.00
N ARG A 530 -49.45 -9.42 3.91
CA ARG A 530 -48.58 -10.32 4.69
C ARG A 530 -48.50 -9.89 6.13
N CYS A 531 -48.13 -10.81 7.01
CA CYS A 531 -47.81 -10.54 8.41
C CYS A 531 -46.44 -9.86 8.51
N VAL A 532 -46.43 -8.59 8.86
CA VAL A 532 -45.22 -7.83 9.18
C VAL A 532 -45.13 -7.58 10.67
N TYR A 533 -43.91 -7.50 11.20
CA TYR A 533 -43.73 -7.18 12.61
C TYR A 533 -44.33 -5.80 12.91
N SER A 534 -45.13 -5.70 13.97
CA SER A 534 -45.79 -4.45 14.36
C SER A 534 -44.74 -3.49 14.92
N THR A 535 -44.23 -2.59 14.10
CA THR A 535 -43.29 -1.53 14.51
C THR A 535 -43.96 -0.39 15.27
N GLN A 536 -45.14 -0.61 15.86
CA GLN A 536 -45.83 0.39 16.67
C GLN A 536 -45.20 0.58 18.07
N ASN A 537 -43.88 0.45 18.18
CA ASN A 537 -43.08 0.99 19.27
C ASN A 537 -42.31 2.18 18.71
N SER A 538 -42.85 3.40 18.85
CA SER A 538 -42.15 4.62 18.44
C SER A 538 -41.04 4.91 19.46
N CYS A 539 -39.84 4.40 19.20
CA CYS A 539 -38.64 4.92 19.82
C CYS A 539 -38.29 6.23 19.11
N THR A 540 -38.24 7.36 19.83
CA THR A 540 -37.76 8.64 19.31
C THR A 540 -36.64 9.18 20.18
N ASP A 541 -35.57 9.61 19.55
CA ASP A 541 -34.32 10.07 20.15
C ASP A 541 -33.91 11.36 19.43
N ALA A 542 -33.57 12.41 20.19
CA ALA A 542 -33.40 13.75 19.67
C ALA A 542 -31.97 14.05 19.17
N ASP A 543 -30.98 13.23 19.52
CA ASP A 543 -29.60 13.38 19.08
C ASP A 543 -28.91 12.08 18.65
N GLY A 544 -29.56 10.93 18.79
CA GLY A 544 -29.02 9.67 18.31
C GLY A 544 -28.02 9.10 19.31
N GLN A 545 -26.84 8.67 18.84
CA GLN A 545 -25.74 8.24 19.71
C GLN A 545 -24.72 9.37 19.83
N ASN A 546 -25.02 10.42 20.60
CA ASN A 546 -24.16 11.58 20.78
C ASN A 546 -23.90 11.91 22.26
N TYR A 547 -22.94 11.21 22.86
CA TYR A 547 -22.52 11.39 24.25
C TYR A 547 -21.89 12.76 24.60
N TYR A 548 -21.82 13.72 23.66
CA TYR A 548 -21.45 15.11 23.94
C TYR A 548 -22.67 16.02 24.18
N LYS A 549 -23.89 15.51 24.05
CA LYS A 549 -25.13 16.23 24.26
C LYS A 549 -26.06 15.36 25.09
N GLN A 550 -26.70 15.95 26.09
CA GLN A 550 -27.72 15.23 26.84
C GLN A 550 -29.03 15.25 26.06
N SER A 551 -29.67 14.09 25.88
CA SER A 551 -31.02 13.99 25.37
C SER A 551 -31.90 13.02 26.15
N THR A 552 -33.06 12.73 25.60
CA THR A 552 -34.06 11.85 26.20
C THR A 552 -34.74 11.04 25.13
N VAL A 553 -34.56 9.71 25.21
CA VAL A 553 -35.26 8.74 24.38
C VAL A 553 -36.67 8.52 24.92
N ASN A 554 -37.68 8.62 24.06
CA ASN A 554 -39.04 8.22 24.38
C ASN A 554 -39.36 6.89 23.71
N TYR A 555 -39.73 5.88 24.49
CA TYR A 555 -40.10 4.55 24.02
C TYR A 555 -41.29 4.02 24.80
N ASN A 556 -42.39 3.71 24.10
CA ASN A 556 -43.62 3.19 24.70
C ASN A 556 -44.17 4.04 25.87
N GLY A 557 -44.04 5.36 25.77
CA GLY A 557 -44.47 6.31 26.80
C GLY A 557 -43.57 6.39 28.02
N GLN A 558 -42.43 5.69 28.02
CA GLN A 558 -41.35 5.85 29.00
C GLN A 558 -40.23 6.72 28.41
N SER A 559 -39.57 7.48 29.28
CA SER A 559 -38.48 8.38 28.90
C SER A 559 -37.18 7.93 29.56
N TYR A 560 -36.08 7.91 28.80
CA TYR A 560 -34.73 7.56 29.25
C TYR A 560 -33.80 8.71 28.91
N THR A 561 -33.26 9.39 29.93
CA THR A 561 -32.40 10.57 29.77
C THR A 561 -30.96 10.18 30.07
N ASP A 562 -30.02 10.69 29.26
CA ASP A 562 -28.60 10.44 29.46
C ASP A 562 -28.13 10.99 30.80
N TYR A 563 -27.23 10.25 31.46
CA TYR A 563 -26.72 10.64 32.77
C TYR A 563 -25.28 10.18 32.98
N CYS A 564 -24.60 10.86 33.90
CA CYS A 564 -23.23 10.54 34.25
C CYS A 564 -23.17 9.45 35.31
N ASN A 565 -22.40 8.40 35.05
CA ASN A 565 -22.09 7.39 36.05
C ASN A 565 -20.88 7.82 36.91
N VAL A 566 -20.59 7.04 37.96
CA VAL A 566 -19.51 7.31 38.92
C VAL A 566 -18.09 7.21 38.33
N ASN A 567 -17.93 6.67 37.12
CA ASN A 567 -16.64 6.41 36.48
C ASN A 567 -16.29 7.45 35.40
N ASN A 568 -16.90 8.63 35.42
CA ASN A 568 -16.73 9.65 34.38
C ASN A 568 -17.14 9.17 32.97
N GLN A 569 -18.19 8.33 32.90
CA GLN A 569 -18.76 7.86 31.65
C GLN A 569 -20.20 8.37 31.50
N VAL A 570 -20.57 8.74 30.28
CA VAL A 570 -21.97 8.99 29.91
C VAL A 570 -22.67 7.65 29.72
N VAL A 571 -23.77 7.46 30.42
CA VAL A 571 -24.75 6.41 30.11
C VAL A 571 -25.70 7.00 29.09
N GLU A 572 -25.49 6.60 27.84
CA GLU A 572 -26.23 7.08 26.67
C GLU A 572 -27.42 6.17 26.40
N TYR A 573 -28.61 6.74 26.26
CA TYR A 573 -29.77 6.06 25.72
C TYR A 573 -29.98 6.54 24.29
N SER A 574 -30.12 5.59 23.36
CA SER A 574 -30.38 5.91 21.95
C SER A 574 -31.43 5.00 21.32
N CYS A 575 -32.04 5.43 20.21
CA CYS A 575 -32.95 4.57 19.43
C CYS A 575 -32.22 3.79 18.34
N VAL A 576 -32.12 2.46 18.50
CA VAL A 576 -31.52 1.57 17.50
C VAL A 576 -32.58 0.55 17.06
N ASN A 577 -32.89 0.52 15.76
CA ASN A 577 -33.90 -0.36 15.17
C ASN A 577 -35.28 -0.29 15.85
N GLY A 578 -35.68 0.91 16.30
CA GLY A 578 -36.96 1.13 16.98
C GLY A 578 -37.01 0.60 18.41
N MET A 579 -35.88 0.22 19.01
CA MET A 579 -35.74 -0.17 20.41
C MET A 579 -34.77 0.78 21.13
N VAL A 580 -34.95 0.96 22.44
CA VAL A 580 -33.97 1.68 23.28
C VAL A 580 -32.71 0.83 23.39
N SER A 581 -31.59 1.44 23.06
CA SER A 581 -30.24 0.92 23.25
C SER A 581 -29.54 1.72 24.34
N THR A 582 -28.75 1.07 25.19
CA THR A 582 -27.97 1.74 26.24
C THR A 582 -26.48 1.51 25.99
N GLY A 583 -25.71 2.60 25.92
CA GLY A 583 -24.26 2.59 25.76
C GLY A 583 -23.55 3.22 26.96
N TYR A 584 -22.29 2.84 27.19
CA TYR A 584 -21.44 3.41 28.25
C TYR A 584 -20.18 4.00 27.61
N PHE A 585 -20.11 5.32 27.55
CA PHE A 585 -19.05 6.03 26.84
C PHE A 585 -18.14 6.77 27.83
N PRO A 586 -16.88 6.33 28.03
CA PRO A 586 -15.93 7.08 28.85
C PRO A 586 -15.64 8.43 28.19
N CYS A 587 -15.68 9.51 28.96
CA CYS A 587 -15.37 10.82 28.42
C CYS A 587 -13.88 10.90 28.02
N PRO A 588 -13.56 11.50 26.85
CA PRO A 588 -12.18 11.67 26.39
C PRO A 588 -11.32 12.45 27.38
N SER A 589 -9.99 12.33 27.24
CA SER A 589 -9.04 13.12 28.03
C SER A 589 -9.35 14.61 27.93
N GLY A 590 -9.43 15.30 29.07
CA GLY A 590 -9.83 16.71 29.15
C GLY A 590 -11.33 16.95 29.40
N TYR A 591 -12.18 15.93 29.29
CA TYR A 591 -13.63 16.03 29.52
C TYR A 591 -14.03 15.33 30.82
N SER A 592 -15.00 15.89 31.55
CA SER A 592 -15.79 15.17 32.54
C SER A 592 -17.21 14.99 32.07
N CYS A 593 -17.79 13.88 32.47
CA CYS A 593 -19.22 13.75 32.39
C CYS A 593 -19.87 14.73 33.38
N SER A 594 -20.62 15.71 32.86
CA SER A 594 -21.50 16.59 33.62
C SER A 594 -22.87 16.61 32.97
N ASP A 595 -23.93 16.50 33.78
CA ASP A 595 -25.33 16.55 33.33
C ASP A 595 -25.65 15.62 32.15
N GLY A 596 -25.13 14.38 32.18
CA GLY A 596 -25.42 13.38 31.16
C GLY A 596 -24.70 13.57 29.83
N ALA A 597 -23.71 14.46 29.75
CA ALA A 597 -22.90 14.64 28.57
C ALA A 597 -21.41 14.78 28.92
N CYS A 598 -20.53 14.43 28.00
CA CYS A 598 -19.11 14.74 28.12
C CYS A 598 -18.88 16.24 27.92
N THR A 599 -18.67 16.94 29.01
CA THR A 599 -18.36 18.38 29.07
C THR A 599 -16.88 18.59 29.35
N TYR A 600 -16.28 19.62 28.79
CA TYR A 600 -14.86 19.86 29.02
C TYR A 600 -14.60 20.32 30.48
N ASN A 601 -13.62 19.73 31.15
CA ASN A 601 -13.30 20.01 32.56
C ASN A 601 -12.67 21.39 32.75
N ASN A 602 -13.52 22.39 33.03
CA ASN A 602 -13.27 23.66 33.74
C ASN A 602 -12.05 24.53 33.38
N GLY A 603 -12.35 25.75 32.95
CA GLY A 603 -11.48 26.92 33.04
C GLY A 603 -11.69 27.88 31.88
N LEU A 604 -12.39 29.00 32.12
CA LEU A 604 -12.29 30.16 31.22
C LEU A 604 -10.80 30.46 31.08
N THR A 605 -10.25 30.29 29.88
CA THR A 605 -8.85 30.60 29.66
C THR A 605 -8.76 32.11 29.53
N LYS A 606 -8.06 32.75 30.48
CA LYS A 606 -7.71 34.16 30.39
C LYS A 606 -6.64 34.32 29.33
N TYR A 607 -6.87 35.16 28.33
CA TYR A 607 -5.86 35.50 27.34
C TYR A 607 -5.35 36.92 27.56
N LYS A 608 -4.03 37.07 27.61
CA LYS A 608 -3.36 38.37 27.54
C LYS A 608 -2.89 38.59 26.11
N VAL A 609 -3.28 39.72 25.52
CA VAL A 609 -2.83 40.10 24.18
C VAL A 609 -1.85 41.27 24.27
N TYR A 610 -0.66 41.10 23.70
CA TYR A 610 0.34 42.16 23.56
C TYR A 610 0.61 42.45 22.09
N VAL A 611 0.86 43.73 21.78
CA VAL A 611 1.25 44.20 20.44
C VAL A 611 2.69 44.71 20.53
N ALA A 612 3.60 44.13 19.75
CA ALA A 612 5.02 44.49 19.74
C ALA A 612 5.57 44.60 18.30
N ASP A 613 6.62 45.40 18.12
CA ASP A 613 7.29 45.56 16.83
C ASP A 613 8.17 44.35 16.45
N LYS A 614 8.77 44.38 15.25
CA LYS A 614 9.64 43.31 14.72
C LYS A 614 10.84 42.97 15.63
N LYS A 615 11.23 43.87 16.53
CA LYS A 615 12.35 43.70 17.47
C LYS A 615 11.88 43.23 18.85
N GLY A 616 10.58 43.00 19.05
CA GLY A 616 10.01 42.65 20.35
C GLY A 616 9.93 43.83 21.31
N ASN A 617 10.08 45.07 20.82
CA ASN A 617 9.82 46.24 21.63
C ASN A 617 8.31 46.46 21.68
N TYR A 618 7.78 46.60 22.89
CA TYR A 618 6.42 47.08 23.09
C TYR A 618 6.33 48.52 22.56
N PHE A 619 5.27 48.84 21.80
CA PHE A 619 5.13 50.13 21.14
C PHE A 619 4.94 51.26 22.17
N ASP A 620 6.03 51.90 22.59
CA ASP A 620 5.99 52.99 23.59
C ASP A 620 5.71 54.37 22.98
N TYR A 621 5.72 54.51 21.65
CA TYR A 621 5.48 55.80 20.98
C TYR A 621 4.73 55.63 19.66
N LEU A 622 3.41 55.55 19.75
CA LEU A 622 2.52 55.94 18.65
C LEU A 622 1.47 56.91 19.20
N SER A 623 1.52 58.15 18.75
CA SER A 623 0.42 59.11 18.87
C SER A 623 -0.69 58.75 17.88
N GLY A 624 -1.37 57.62 18.11
CA GLY A 624 -2.49 57.15 17.31
C GLY A 624 -3.41 56.26 18.13
N ASN A 625 -4.73 56.43 17.94
CA ASN A 625 -5.73 55.59 18.60
C ASN A 625 -5.68 54.20 17.96
N VAL A 626 -5.44 53.16 18.76
CA VAL A 626 -5.61 51.76 18.36
C VAL A 626 -6.96 51.30 18.88
N LEU A 627 -7.85 50.89 17.97
CA LEU A 627 -9.16 50.34 18.33
C LEU A 627 -9.11 48.83 18.14
N VAL A 628 -9.41 48.04 19.17
CA VAL A 628 -9.52 46.57 19.05
C VAL A 628 -10.98 46.19 19.25
N GLN A 629 -11.59 45.62 18.21
CA GLN A 629 -12.97 45.11 18.21
C GLN A 629 -12.95 43.59 18.08
N MET A 630 -13.86 42.92 18.79
CA MET A 630 -14.02 41.47 18.72
C MET A 630 -15.44 41.10 18.30
N LYS A 631 -15.56 40.13 17.38
CA LYS A 631 -16.83 39.74 16.75
C LYS A 631 -17.00 38.22 16.76
N GLU A 632 -18.24 37.78 16.97
CA GLU A 632 -18.61 36.36 16.85
C GLU A 632 -18.75 35.99 15.38
N LYS A 633 -18.07 34.92 14.94
CA LYS A 633 -18.04 34.50 13.52
C LYS A 633 -19.43 34.18 12.96
N SER A 634 -20.31 33.61 13.79
CA SER A 634 -21.65 33.16 13.39
C SER A 634 -22.64 34.30 13.15
N THR A 635 -22.46 35.46 13.79
CA THR A 635 -23.45 36.54 13.77
C THR A 635 -22.91 37.91 13.36
N ASN A 636 -21.60 38.09 13.23
CA ASN A 636 -20.94 39.39 13.02
C ASN A 636 -21.28 40.46 14.07
N ASN A 637 -21.96 40.08 15.15
CA ASN A 637 -22.28 40.99 16.25
C ASN A 637 -21.01 41.32 17.03
N VAL A 638 -20.84 42.60 17.35
CA VAL A 638 -19.78 43.06 18.24
C VAL A 638 -20.12 42.58 19.64
N ILE A 639 -19.36 41.62 20.15
CA ILE A 639 -19.61 41.02 21.47
C ILE A 639 -19.18 42.01 22.57
N GLN A 640 -18.11 42.79 22.30
CA GLN A 640 -17.60 43.82 23.21
C GLN A 640 -16.73 44.84 22.45
N GLU A 641 -16.89 46.13 22.75
CA GLU A 641 -16.06 47.23 22.21
C GLU A 641 -15.40 47.96 23.38
N ILE A 642 -14.06 48.06 23.42
CA ILE A 642 -13.37 48.77 24.50
C ILE A 642 -12.18 49.60 23.98
N TYR A 643 -12.10 50.81 24.52
CA TYR A 643 -11.02 51.81 24.48
C TYR A 643 -10.91 52.72 23.24
N THR A 644 -11.32 53.97 23.43
CA THR A 644 -10.68 55.14 22.80
C THR A 644 -10.17 56.04 23.92
N SER A 645 -8.85 56.12 24.13
CA SER A 645 -8.28 57.21 24.91
C SER A 645 -7.03 57.78 24.25
N LYS A 646 -7.05 59.10 24.03
CA LYS A 646 -5.85 59.91 23.85
C LYS A 646 -5.26 60.11 25.23
N HIS A 647 -4.20 59.38 25.60
CA HIS A 647 -3.07 59.82 26.43
C HIS A 647 -2.16 58.62 26.79
N ASN A 648 -0.85 58.92 26.93
CA ASN A 648 0.27 57.99 27.16
C ASN A 648 -0.09 56.75 27.98
N VAL A 649 0.05 55.59 27.35
CA VAL A 649 -0.12 54.28 27.96
C VAL A 649 1.18 53.92 28.71
N ASP A 650 1.03 53.39 29.92
CA ASP A 650 2.11 52.73 30.66
C ASP A 650 2.46 51.41 29.96
N PRO A 651 3.72 51.17 29.55
CA PRO A 651 4.13 49.98 28.79
C PRO A 651 3.90 48.64 29.52
N ASN A 652 3.42 48.65 30.77
CA ASN A 652 3.09 47.45 31.55
C ASN A 652 1.61 47.03 31.51
N LYS A 653 0.73 47.69 30.74
CA LYS A 653 -0.70 47.35 30.69
C LYS A 653 -1.07 46.53 29.45
N TYR A 654 -1.62 45.35 29.69
CA TYR A 654 -2.20 44.45 28.69
C TYR A 654 -3.73 44.46 28.79
N ALA A 655 -4.43 43.98 27.76
CA ALA A 655 -5.85 43.68 27.83
C ALA A 655 -6.04 42.18 28.19
N GLU A 656 -6.88 41.90 29.19
CA GLU A 656 -7.24 40.56 29.66
C GLU A 656 -8.67 40.25 29.19
N PHE A 657 -8.88 39.08 28.60
CA PHE A 657 -10.19 38.63 28.11
C PHE A 657 -10.49 37.21 28.61
N ASP A 658 -11.76 36.95 28.96
CA ASP A 658 -12.28 35.64 29.38
C ASP A 658 -13.08 35.00 28.22
N PHE A 659 -12.82 33.73 27.85
CA PHE A 659 -13.56 33.05 26.78
C PHE A 659 -14.06 31.65 27.15
N PRO A 660 -15.22 31.22 26.62
CA PRO A 660 -15.60 29.80 26.52
C PRO A 660 -14.78 29.10 25.43
N ILE A 661 -14.20 27.94 25.73
CA ILE A 661 -13.40 27.15 24.78
C ILE A 661 -14.35 26.46 23.77
N GLY A 662 -14.06 26.57 22.47
CA GLY A 662 -14.81 25.90 21.39
C GLY A 662 -15.54 26.81 20.40
N GLN A 663 -15.41 28.14 20.53
CA GLN A 663 -15.93 29.10 19.55
C GLN A 663 -14.80 29.79 18.77
N ASP A 664 -14.97 29.93 17.46
CA ASP A 664 -14.09 30.75 16.63
C ASP A 664 -14.31 32.23 16.95
N VAL A 665 -13.25 32.92 17.36
CA VAL A 665 -13.31 34.35 17.68
C VAL A 665 -12.54 35.16 16.63
N TYR A 666 -13.19 36.17 16.07
CA TYR A 666 -12.55 37.11 15.15
C TYR A 666 -12.12 38.38 15.89
N PHE A 667 -10.85 38.76 15.74
CA PHE A 667 -10.37 40.06 16.24
C PHE A 667 -10.10 41.01 15.08
N GLU A 668 -10.38 42.30 15.28
CA GLU A 668 -10.12 43.38 14.33
C GLU A 668 -9.44 44.54 15.08
N ALA A 669 -8.17 44.80 14.79
CA ALA A 669 -7.42 45.94 15.28
C ALA A 669 -7.32 47.02 14.20
N SER A 670 -7.64 48.27 14.53
CA SER A 670 -7.54 49.42 13.63
C SER A 670 -6.41 50.34 14.11
N LEU A 671 -5.49 50.69 13.21
CA LEU A 671 -4.42 51.66 13.45
C LEU A 671 -4.56 52.80 12.42
N GLY A 672 -5.18 53.90 12.83
CA GLY A 672 -5.61 54.94 11.88
C GLY A 672 -6.70 54.44 10.92
N ASN A 673 -6.50 54.57 9.61
CA ASN A 673 -7.46 54.12 8.58
C ASN A 673 -7.26 52.65 8.14
N GLN A 674 -6.26 51.96 8.69
CA GLN A 674 -5.94 50.58 8.32
C GLN A 674 -6.50 49.61 9.37
N LYS A 675 -7.15 48.55 8.89
CA LYS A 675 -7.77 47.49 9.68
C LYS A 675 -6.99 46.19 9.49
N TYR A 676 -6.75 45.50 10.58
CA TYR A 676 -6.02 44.24 10.66
C TYR A 676 -6.90 43.24 11.40
N GLY A 677 -7.09 42.03 10.89
CA GLY A 677 -7.90 41.03 11.60
C GLY A 677 -7.46 39.60 11.31
N GLY A 678 -7.83 38.70 12.20
CA GLY A 678 -7.48 37.29 12.13
C GLY A 678 -8.46 36.41 12.92
N LEU A 679 -8.55 35.14 12.53
CA LEU A 679 -9.34 34.13 13.22
C LEU A 679 -8.47 33.47 14.29
N LEU A 680 -8.95 33.42 15.54
CA LEU A 680 -8.36 32.58 16.59
C LEU A 680 -9.28 31.38 16.79
N SER A 681 -8.83 30.20 16.35
CA SER A 681 -9.41 28.93 16.78
C SER A 681 -8.67 28.43 18.03
N PRO A 682 -9.36 27.80 19.00
CA PRO A 682 -8.76 27.41 20.27
C PRO A 682 -7.57 26.45 20.06
N VAL A 683 -6.40 26.86 20.54
CA VAL A 683 -5.16 26.08 20.52
C VAL A 683 -5.22 25.01 21.62
N TYR A 684 -5.18 23.74 21.24
CA TYR A 684 -4.92 22.63 22.17
C TYR A 684 -3.40 22.51 22.40
N ASN A 685 -2.98 22.42 23.67
CA ASN A 685 -1.58 22.36 24.10
C ASN A 685 -0.80 21.26 23.35
N CYS A 686 0.17 21.65 22.53
CA CYS A 686 1.18 20.76 21.93
C CYS A 686 2.58 21.35 22.20
N ASP A 687 3.54 20.52 22.60
CA ASP A 687 4.92 20.88 22.94
C ASP A 687 5.78 21.06 21.67
N PRO A 688 6.56 22.15 21.48
CA PRO A 688 7.38 22.33 20.29
C PRO A 688 8.88 22.16 20.55
N ALA A 689 9.50 21.25 19.79
CA ALA A 689 10.93 21.32 19.48
C ALA A 689 11.13 21.55 17.97
N HIS A 690 11.72 22.71 17.67
CA HIS A 690 12.49 23.09 16.47
C HIS A 690 11.72 23.65 15.27
N TYR A 691 11.76 24.99 15.13
CA TYR A 691 11.62 25.68 13.84
C TYR A 691 12.64 26.82 13.72
N SER A 692 13.40 26.83 12.61
CA SER A 692 14.35 27.89 12.25
C SER A 692 13.71 28.96 11.35
N GLN A 693 14.02 30.22 11.60
CA GLN A 693 13.43 31.42 10.99
C GLN A 693 13.88 31.70 9.53
N LYS A 694 12.96 32.25 8.70
CA LYS A 694 13.28 33.08 7.52
C LYS A 694 12.38 34.34 7.49
N SER A 695 12.85 35.37 6.78
CA SER A 695 12.43 36.77 6.91
C SER A 695 11.27 37.20 6.00
N GLY A 696 10.20 37.73 6.61
CA GLY A 696 9.14 38.56 6.03
C GLY A 696 8.66 39.60 7.05
N GLU A 697 7.85 40.59 6.66
CA GLU A 697 7.23 41.57 7.58
C GLU A 697 5.95 40.98 8.19
N TYR A 698 5.91 40.81 9.51
CA TYR A 698 4.75 40.29 10.26
C TYR A 698 4.46 41.20 11.45
N ILE A 699 3.17 41.38 11.77
CA ILE A 699 2.76 41.81 13.11
C ILE A 699 2.71 40.55 13.98
N LYS A 700 3.38 40.58 15.14
CA LYS A 700 3.41 39.45 16.06
C LYS A 700 2.45 39.71 17.22
N PHE A 701 1.55 38.76 17.46
CA PHE A 701 0.71 38.77 18.66
C PHE A 701 1.32 37.81 19.68
N TYR A 702 1.46 38.27 20.92
CA TYR A 702 1.85 37.40 22.03
C TYR A 702 0.61 37.02 22.81
N VAL A 703 0.27 35.73 22.80
CA VAL A 703 -0.93 35.20 23.44
C VAL A 703 -0.51 34.05 24.35
N ASN A 704 -0.69 34.23 25.66
CA ASN A 704 -0.42 33.23 26.71
C ASN A 704 0.94 32.52 26.64
N GLY A 705 2.02 33.25 26.34
CA GLY A 705 3.38 32.71 26.35
C GLY A 705 3.93 32.33 24.96
N TYR A 706 3.11 32.43 23.92
CA TYR A 706 3.46 32.01 22.56
C TYR A 706 3.35 33.17 21.58
N TRP A 707 4.28 33.21 20.61
CA TRP A 707 4.25 34.18 19.51
C TRP A 707 3.52 33.57 18.32
N THR A 708 2.43 34.21 17.87
CA THR A 708 1.83 33.93 16.56
C THR A 708 2.17 35.07 15.60
N ALA A 709 2.61 34.72 14.39
CA ALA A 709 2.94 35.67 13.34
C ALA A 709 1.88 35.57 12.24
N THR A 710 1.18 36.67 11.94
CA THR A 710 0.22 36.71 10.84
C THR A 710 0.87 37.38 9.64
N GLU A 711 0.92 36.69 8.49
CA GLU A 711 1.45 37.26 7.24
C GLU A 711 0.50 38.32 6.72
N ILE A 712 1.04 39.45 6.26
CA ILE A 712 0.23 40.52 5.69
C ILE A 712 -0.14 40.12 4.25
N SER A 713 -1.20 39.33 4.08
CA SER A 713 -1.95 39.25 2.83
C SER A 713 -3.41 38.90 3.11
N ASN A 714 -4.32 39.45 2.29
CA ASN A 714 -5.77 39.39 2.50
C ASN A 714 -6.28 37.94 2.60
N SER A 715 -6.90 37.64 3.75
CA SER A 715 -7.75 36.46 4.05
C SER A 715 -7.29 35.12 3.46
N THR A 716 -6.58 34.32 4.25
CA THR A 716 -6.46 32.87 4.04
C THR A 716 -6.76 32.14 5.35
N VAL A 717 -7.65 31.15 5.27
CA VAL A 717 -8.01 30.23 6.36
C VAL A 717 -6.92 29.17 6.45
N LEU A 718 -6.39 28.93 7.65
CA LEU A 718 -5.42 27.87 7.91
C LEU A 718 -6.17 26.61 8.36
N GLU A 719 -5.95 25.49 7.68
CA GLU A 719 -6.38 24.15 8.13
C GLU A 719 -5.35 23.58 9.13
N PRO A 720 -5.78 22.91 10.21
CA PRO A 720 -4.85 22.35 11.20
C PRO A 720 -4.13 21.11 10.64
N SER A 721 -2.81 21.07 10.82
CA SER A 721 -1.98 19.88 10.55
C SER A 721 -2.42 18.70 11.41
N SER A 722 -2.68 17.55 10.78
CA SER A 722 -3.03 16.28 11.42
C SER A 722 -2.06 15.90 12.52
N CYS A 723 -2.57 15.53 13.70
CA CYS A 723 -1.79 14.93 14.77
C CYS A 723 -1.13 13.64 14.26
N SER A 724 0.20 13.51 14.33
CA SER A 724 0.90 12.27 13.92
C SER A 724 0.59 11.14 14.91
N GLU A 725 0.01 10.04 14.43
CA GLU A 725 -0.07 8.80 15.19
C GLU A 725 1.36 8.32 15.54
N THR A 726 1.54 7.78 16.74
CA THR A 726 2.85 7.26 17.16
C THR A 726 3.14 5.96 16.41
N GLU A 727 4.09 6.02 15.49
CA GLU A 727 4.59 4.85 14.77
C GLU A 727 5.38 3.94 15.72
N GLU A 728 5.06 2.64 15.68
CA GLU A 728 5.72 1.62 16.47
C GLU A 728 6.52 0.66 15.59
N TYR A 729 7.54 0.05 16.18
CA TYR A 729 8.44 -0.89 15.50
C TYR A 729 8.29 -2.28 16.10
N TYR A 730 8.13 -3.29 15.25
CA TYR A 730 8.00 -4.69 15.67
C TYR A 730 9.01 -5.57 14.93
N THR A 731 9.81 -6.36 15.66
CA THR A 731 10.82 -7.25 15.06
C THR A 731 10.42 -8.72 15.17
N VAL A 732 10.35 -9.42 14.04
CA VAL A 732 10.14 -10.86 13.96
C VAL A 732 11.47 -11.56 13.72
N GLU A 733 11.76 -12.59 14.52
CA GLU A 733 12.92 -13.48 14.31
C GLU A 733 12.50 -14.75 13.56
N LEU A 734 13.10 -14.98 12.40
CA LEU A 734 12.84 -16.14 11.56
C LEU A 734 13.91 -17.22 11.75
N LYS A 735 13.50 -18.48 11.67
CA LYS A 735 14.38 -19.66 11.75
C LYS A 735 14.64 -20.18 10.35
N THR A 736 15.74 -20.91 10.16
CA THR A 736 16.00 -21.60 8.88
C THR A 736 14.83 -22.49 8.48
N GLY A 737 14.39 -22.40 7.23
CA GLY A 737 13.28 -23.15 6.68
C GLY A 737 12.00 -22.31 6.57
N TRP A 738 10.85 -22.99 6.62
CA TRP A 738 9.54 -22.35 6.50
C TRP A 738 9.10 -21.74 7.83
N ASN A 739 8.66 -20.48 7.77
CA ASN A 739 8.10 -19.74 8.90
C ASN A 739 6.72 -19.23 8.50
N LEU A 740 5.76 -19.37 9.42
CA LEU A 740 4.43 -18.78 9.30
C LEU A 740 4.37 -17.57 10.22
N LEU A 741 4.32 -16.37 9.64
CA LEU A 741 4.39 -15.11 10.38
C LEU A 741 3.18 -14.22 10.08
N SER A 742 3.10 -13.15 10.85
CA SER A 742 2.20 -12.04 10.61
C SER A 742 2.83 -10.74 11.05
N VAL A 743 2.25 -9.62 10.62
CA VAL A 743 2.63 -8.30 11.10
C VAL A 743 1.60 -7.83 12.11
N PRO A 744 1.96 -7.64 13.39
CA PRO A 744 0.99 -7.34 14.44
C PRO A 744 0.71 -5.83 14.52
N LEU A 745 0.50 -5.17 13.38
CA LEU A 745 0.26 -3.73 13.24
C LEU A 745 -1.07 -3.48 12.50
N SER A 746 -1.66 -2.29 12.65
CA SER A 746 -2.99 -1.96 12.12
C SER A 746 -3.10 -2.06 10.60
N SER A 747 -4.29 -2.41 10.10
CA SER A 747 -4.68 -2.42 8.70
C SER A 747 -4.89 -1.03 8.09
N ASN A 748 -5.04 0.01 8.91
CA ASN A 748 -5.42 1.34 8.41
C ASN A 748 -4.22 2.09 7.81
N ASN A 749 -3.01 1.74 8.26
CA ASN A 749 -1.74 2.23 7.73
C ASN A 749 -0.87 1.00 7.45
N GLU A 750 -0.66 0.70 6.16
CA GLU A 750 0.07 -0.46 5.68
C GLU A 750 1.41 -0.61 6.40
N ALA A 751 1.64 -1.76 7.03
CA ALA A 751 2.89 -1.97 7.75
C ALA A 751 4.05 -2.12 6.76
N GLU A 752 5.10 -1.34 6.97
CA GLU A 752 6.28 -1.29 6.10
C GLU A 752 7.42 -2.09 6.71
N VAL A 753 8.14 -2.86 5.89
CA VAL A 753 9.43 -3.45 6.29
C VAL A 753 10.50 -2.36 6.29
N VAL A 754 10.96 -1.95 7.46
CA VAL A 754 12.00 -0.90 7.59
C VAL A 754 13.42 -1.44 7.61
N SER A 755 13.60 -2.69 8.04
CA SER A 755 14.88 -3.38 7.94
C SER A 755 14.67 -4.89 7.89
N THR A 756 15.54 -5.58 7.16
CA THR A 756 15.54 -7.04 7.09
C THR A 756 16.96 -7.54 6.98
N THR A 757 17.29 -8.61 7.71
CA THR A 757 18.52 -9.40 7.49
C THR A 757 18.23 -10.68 6.71
N CYS A 758 17.00 -10.84 6.24
CA CYS A 758 16.51 -12.00 5.54
C CYS A 758 16.62 -11.80 4.03
N ASP A 759 17.24 -12.76 3.34
CA ASP A 759 17.17 -12.85 1.87
C ASP A 759 15.88 -13.60 1.48
N VAL A 760 14.76 -12.88 1.50
CA VAL A 760 13.42 -13.44 1.23
C VAL A 760 12.84 -12.76 0.00
N SER A 761 12.99 -13.41 -1.15
CA SER A 761 12.45 -12.93 -2.42
C SER A 761 10.96 -13.21 -2.61
N LYS A 762 10.36 -14.11 -1.81
CA LYS A 762 8.96 -14.54 -1.99
C LYS A 762 8.26 -14.80 -0.66
N ALA A 763 7.06 -14.24 -0.50
CA ALA A 763 6.09 -14.64 0.51
C ALA A 763 4.86 -15.30 -0.13
N TYR A 764 4.18 -16.16 0.63
CA TYR A 764 3.01 -16.90 0.17
C TYR A 764 1.83 -16.75 1.14
N ILE A 765 0.64 -16.43 0.63
CA ILE A 765 -0.61 -16.36 1.40
C ILE A 765 -1.50 -17.52 0.99
N PHE A 766 -2.20 -18.12 1.95
CA PHE A 766 -3.21 -19.14 1.64
C PHE A 766 -4.52 -18.47 1.25
N ASP A 767 -5.00 -18.71 0.04
CA ASP A 767 -6.31 -18.23 -0.41
C ASP A 767 -7.38 -19.29 -0.09
N PRO A 768 -8.35 -18.98 0.80
CA PRO A 768 -9.41 -19.90 1.16
C PRO A 768 -10.34 -20.26 -0.01
N ASN A 769 -10.44 -19.41 -1.04
CA ASN A 769 -11.34 -19.64 -2.18
C ASN A 769 -10.77 -20.69 -3.13
N THR A 770 -9.51 -20.53 -3.53
CA THR A 770 -8.82 -21.48 -4.42
C THR A 770 -8.25 -22.68 -3.66
N LYS A 771 -8.17 -22.62 -2.33
CA LYS A 771 -7.52 -23.62 -1.47
C LYS A 771 -6.06 -23.86 -1.85
N SER A 772 -5.39 -22.78 -2.27
CA SER A 772 -4.02 -22.81 -2.78
C SER A 772 -3.18 -21.71 -2.15
N TYR A 773 -1.86 -21.83 -2.25
CA TYR A 773 -0.94 -20.77 -1.85
C TYR A 773 -0.66 -19.85 -3.04
N LEU A 774 -0.92 -18.56 -2.86
CA LEU A 774 -0.62 -17.51 -3.82
C LEU A 774 0.68 -16.81 -3.41
N THR A 775 1.56 -16.55 -4.37
CA THR A 775 2.70 -15.65 -4.14
C THR A 775 2.20 -14.23 -4.00
N THR A 776 2.71 -13.47 -3.04
CA THR A 776 2.29 -12.06 -2.82
C THR A 776 2.71 -11.11 -3.94
N GLY A 777 3.54 -11.53 -4.90
CA GLY A 777 4.13 -10.66 -5.93
C GLY A 777 5.26 -9.78 -5.39
N TYR A 778 5.20 -9.44 -4.10
CA TYR A 778 6.19 -8.68 -3.36
C TYR A 778 7.01 -9.59 -2.42
N GLY A 779 8.28 -9.26 -2.25
CA GLY A 779 9.18 -9.95 -1.32
C GLY A 779 8.93 -9.52 0.13
N VAL A 780 9.93 -9.70 0.98
CA VAL A 780 9.96 -9.06 2.30
C VAL A 780 11.24 -8.21 2.41
N GLY A 781 11.46 -7.39 1.40
CA GLY A 781 12.55 -6.41 1.29
C GLY A 781 12.22 -5.10 2.00
N VAL A 782 13.24 -4.26 2.21
CA VAL A 782 13.03 -2.93 2.81
C VAL A 782 12.16 -2.07 1.89
N GLY A 783 11.14 -1.42 2.45
CA GLY A 783 10.13 -0.65 1.70
C GLY A 783 8.96 -1.48 1.17
N ASP A 784 8.98 -2.81 1.32
CA ASP A 784 7.83 -3.64 0.95
C ASP A 784 6.69 -3.47 1.96
N MET A 785 5.49 -3.32 1.41
CA MET A 785 4.24 -3.27 2.15
C MET A 785 3.70 -4.67 2.42
N VAL A 786 3.24 -4.91 3.64
CA VAL A 786 2.76 -6.23 4.06
C VAL A 786 1.27 -6.19 4.40
N LEU A 787 0.51 -7.10 3.78
CA LEU A 787 -0.93 -7.22 3.95
C LEU A 787 -1.30 -7.75 5.35
N VAL A 788 -1.76 -6.85 6.21
CA VAL A 788 -2.47 -7.14 7.47
C VAL A 788 -3.97 -7.26 7.22
N PRO A 789 -4.71 -8.14 7.92
CA PRO A 789 -4.32 -8.98 9.06
C PRO A 789 -3.92 -10.43 8.69
N ASN A 790 -3.55 -10.70 7.43
CA ASN A 790 -3.29 -12.06 6.97
C ASN A 790 -1.98 -12.64 7.54
N SER A 791 -1.95 -13.96 7.77
CA SER A 791 -0.69 -14.68 7.94
C SER A 791 -0.09 -15.04 6.59
N PHE A 792 1.23 -15.01 6.48
CA PHE A 792 1.95 -15.42 5.28
C PHE A 792 3.13 -16.32 5.61
N TRP A 793 3.50 -17.14 4.64
CA TRP A 793 4.64 -18.04 4.68
C TRP A 793 5.84 -17.39 4.03
N VAL A 794 6.99 -17.53 4.69
CA VAL A 794 8.30 -17.22 4.12
C VAL A 794 9.23 -18.39 4.35
N LYS A 795 10.19 -18.56 3.45
CA LYS A 795 11.27 -19.53 3.62
C LYS A 795 12.58 -18.77 3.70
N THR A 796 13.40 -19.09 4.70
CA THR A 796 14.74 -18.49 4.87
C THR A 796 15.81 -19.58 4.85
N ASP A 797 16.97 -19.28 4.28
CA ASP A 797 18.09 -20.23 4.24
C ASP A 797 18.96 -20.18 5.52
N SER A 798 18.88 -19.07 6.27
CA SER A 798 19.54 -18.88 7.56
C SER A 798 18.58 -18.19 8.56
N PRO A 799 18.86 -18.27 9.88
CA PRO A 799 18.10 -17.49 10.86
C PRO A 799 18.34 -16.00 10.62
N CYS A 800 17.28 -15.21 10.63
CA CYS A 800 17.32 -13.80 10.26
C CYS A 800 16.21 -13.00 10.97
N LYS A 801 16.18 -11.67 10.81
CA LYS A 801 15.19 -10.80 11.45
C LYS A 801 14.55 -9.88 10.43
N ILE A 802 13.27 -9.58 10.62
CA ILE A 802 12.51 -8.59 9.84
C ILE A 802 11.91 -7.58 10.83
N GLN A 803 12.13 -6.30 10.61
CA GLN A 803 11.57 -5.22 11.40
C GLN A 803 10.50 -4.49 10.58
N PHE A 804 9.32 -4.41 11.16
CA PHE A 804 8.17 -3.70 10.61
C PHE A 804 7.98 -2.38 11.35
N LYS A 805 7.39 -1.40 10.67
CA LYS A 805 6.95 -0.11 11.20
C LYS A 805 5.48 0.11 10.83
N GLY A 806 4.70 0.62 11.78
CA GLY A 806 3.27 0.90 11.58
C GLY A 806 2.59 1.28 12.88
N VAL A 807 1.27 1.40 12.88
CA VAL A 807 0.50 1.85 14.05
C VAL A 807 0.03 0.63 14.85
N SER A 808 0.24 0.65 16.17
CA SER A 808 -0.22 -0.40 17.06
C SER A 808 -1.71 -0.25 17.36
N GLU A 809 -2.56 -0.89 16.56
CA GLU A 809 -3.96 -1.07 16.93
C GLU A 809 -4.22 -2.54 17.27
N ASN A 810 -5.13 -2.75 18.22
CA ASN A 810 -5.65 -4.09 18.46
C ASN A 810 -6.53 -4.47 17.26
N THR A 811 -5.90 -5.06 16.24
CA THR A 811 -6.43 -5.37 14.89
C THR A 811 -7.72 -6.19 14.85
N TYR A 812 -8.19 -6.69 15.99
CA TYR A 812 -9.35 -7.57 16.12
C TYR A 812 -10.48 -7.02 17.00
N GLN A 813 -10.39 -5.77 17.49
CA GLN A 813 -11.48 -5.20 18.28
C GLN A 813 -12.76 -4.97 17.46
N ASP A 814 -12.62 -4.62 16.18
CA ASP A 814 -13.75 -4.33 15.29
C ASP A 814 -14.35 -5.59 14.62
N GLY A 815 -13.74 -6.75 14.86
CA GLY A 815 -14.12 -8.01 14.24
C GLY A 815 -13.62 -8.14 12.80
N TRP A 816 -13.16 -9.33 12.44
CA TRP A 816 -12.63 -9.66 11.13
C TRP A 816 -13.45 -10.79 10.50
N SER A 817 -14.22 -10.47 9.46
CA SER A 817 -15.07 -11.44 8.78
C SER A 817 -14.26 -12.45 7.97
N VAL A 818 -14.43 -13.72 8.30
CA VAL A 818 -13.77 -14.86 7.67
C VAL A 818 -14.80 -15.80 7.04
N ARG A 819 -14.40 -16.52 5.98
CA ARG A 819 -15.25 -17.48 5.27
C ARG A 819 -15.13 -18.89 5.84
N ALA A 820 -16.16 -19.71 5.60
CA ALA A 820 -16.12 -21.14 5.89
C ALA A 820 -14.87 -21.83 5.28
N GLY A 821 -14.18 -22.66 6.05
CA GLY A 821 -12.97 -23.36 5.60
C GLY A 821 -11.72 -23.01 6.41
N TRP A 822 -10.55 -23.28 5.84
CA TRP A 822 -9.26 -22.94 6.43
C TRP A 822 -8.94 -21.47 6.14
N VAL A 823 -8.57 -20.71 7.17
CA VAL A 823 -8.24 -19.29 7.07
C VAL A 823 -6.94 -19.05 7.81
N GLY A 824 -6.01 -18.35 7.16
CA GLY A 824 -4.75 -17.91 7.74
C GLY A 824 -4.89 -16.51 8.33
N PHE A 825 -4.42 -16.27 9.55
CA PHE A 825 -4.59 -15.00 10.26
C PHE A 825 -3.40 -14.67 11.15
N GLY A 826 -3.18 -13.37 11.35
CA GLY A 826 -2.05 -12.87 12.11
C GLY A 826 -2.27 -12.73 13.62
N GLY A 827 -1.19 -12.77 14.39
CA GLY A 827 -1.26 -12.43 15.80
C GLY A 827 -1.49 -10.93 16.05
N PRO A 828 -2.26 -10.55 17.10
CA PRO A 828 -2.44 -9.16 17.50
C PRO A 828 -1.15 -8.55 18.08
N TYR A 829 -1.15 -7.24 18.33
CA TYR A 829 -0.02 -6.51 18.92
C TYR A 829 0.41 -7.01 20.31
N SER A 830 -0.51 -7.60 21.08
CA SER A 830 -0.22 -8.16 22.41
C SER A 830 -0.64 -9.62 22.51
N ASN A 831 0.02 -10.39 23.39
CA ASN A 831 -0.35 -11.80 23.63
C ASN A 831 -1.83 -11.89 24.03
N THR A 832 -2.63 -12.57 23.22
CA THR A 832 -4.08 -12.64 23.40
C THR A 832 -4.53 -14.09 23.53
N ASN A 833 -5.46 -14.38 24.45
CA ASN A 833 -6.04 -15.72 24.56
C ASN A 833 -6.91 -15.99 23.32
N TRP A 834 -6.78 -17.17 22.72
CA TRP A 834 -7.62 -17.55 21.58
C TRP A 834 -9.11 -17.48 21.89
N GLU A 835 -9.54 -17.83 23.11
CA GLU A 835 -10.94 -17.80 23.52
C GLU A 835 -11.57 -16.40 23.45
N SER A 836 -10.76 -15.34 23.61
CA SER A 836 -11.24 -13.95 23.43
C SER A 836 -11.19 -13.46 21.98
N MET A 837 -10.58 -14.23 21.06
CA MET A 837 -10.44 -13.89 19.65
C MET A 837 -11.33 -14.71 18.72
N SER A 838 -11.96 -15.79 19.19
CA SER A 838 -12.77 -16.62 18.31
C SER A 838 -14.03 -15.92 17.80
N GLY A 839 -14.46 -14.81 18.42
CA GLY A 839 -15.65 -14.06 18.04
C GLY A 839 -16.89 -14.95 18.00
N ASP A 840 -17.69 -14.85 16.93
CA ASP A 840 -18.88 -15.69 16.71
C ASP A 840 -18.59 -16.96 15.89
N CYS A 841 -17.31 -17.27 15.64
CA CYS A 841 -16.91 -18.39 14.80
C CYS A 841 -17.12 -19.77 15.46
N GLU A 842 -17.87 -20.64 14.78
CA GLU A 842 -17.89 -22.08 15.10
C GLU A 842 -16.60 -22.74 14.57
N VAL A 843 -15.59 -22.83 15.45
CA VAL A 843 -14.26 -23.37 15.14
C VAL A 843 -14.29 -24.90 15.06
N LEU A 844 -14.01 -25.45 13.88
CA LEU A 844 -13.86 -26.89 13.65
C LEU A 844 -12.45 -27.40 14.00
N SER A 845 -11.42 -26.55 13.83
CA SER A 845 -10.03 -26.90 14.13
C SER A 845 -9.18 -25.64 14.31
N GLY A 846 -8.13 -25.73 15.13
CA GLY A 846 -7.21 -24.63 15.38
C GLY A 846 -7.46 -23.90 16.70
N PRO A 847 -6.79 -22.76 16.90
CA PRO A 847 -5.82 -22.16 15.99
C PRO A 847 -4.52 -22.97 16.00
N TRP A 848 -3.92 -23.16 14.84
CA TRP A 848 -2.66 -23.89 14.67
C TRP A 848 -1.56 -22.90 14.28
N ARG A 849 -0.47 -22.88 15.02
CA ARG A 849 0.78 -22.24 14.58
C ARG A 849 1.73 -23.28 14.01
N PHE A 850 2.60 -22.86 13.11
CA PHE A 850 3.69 -23.70 12.63
C PHE A 850 4.91 -23.51 13.51
N ASP A 851 5.48 -24.60 14.02
CA ASP A 851 6.73 -24.56 14.78
C ASP A 851 7.88 -24.86 13.82
N SER A 852 8.59 -23.81 13.38
CA SER A 852 9.65 -23.92 12.36
C SER A 852 10.82 -24.80 12.80
N GLU A 853 11.13 -24.86 14.11
CA GLU A 853 12.23 -25.70 14.62
C GLU A 853 11.84 -27.17 14.67
N ALA A 854 10.62 -27.48 15.13
CA ALA A 854 10.12 -28.84 15.21
C ALA A 854 9.48 -29.35 13.90
N TRP A 855 9.33 -28.47 12.90
CA TRP A 855 8.72 -28.77 11.61
C TRP A 855 7.32 -29.40 11.73
N MET A 856 6.50 -28.89 12.66
CA MET A 856 5.19 -29.46 12.97
C MET A 856 4.17 -28.39 13.36
N TRP A 857 2.89 -28.69 13.12
CA TRP A 857 1.78 -27.88 13.60
C TRP A 857 1.58 -28.07 15.10
N LYS A 858 1.44 -26.95 15.82
CA LYS A 858 1.12 -26.93 17.26
C LYS A 858 -0.16 -26.14 17.48
N LYS A 859 -1.09 -26.71 18.22
CA LYS A 859 -2.31 -25.99 18.63
C LYS A 859 -1.91 -24.88 19.60
N ALA A 860 -2.34 -23.66 19.33
CA ALA A 860 -2.07 -22.51 20.19
C ALA A 860 -3.28 -22.22 21.09
N THR A 861 -3.03 -21.89 22.35
CA THR A 861 -4.03 -21.34 23.28
C THR A 861 -3.87 -19.82 23.43
N THR A 862 -2.69 -19.31 23.11
CA THR A 862 -2.33 -17.89 23.14
C THR A 862 -1.79 -17.51 21.78
N ILE A 863 -2.40 -16.49 21.19
CA ILE A 863 -2.00 -15.87 19.93
C ILE A 863 -0.96 -14.81 20.27
N LYS A 864 0.25 -14.97 19.76
CA LYS A 864 1.39 -14.11 20.01
C LYS A 864 1.61 -13.15 18.86
N PRO A 865 2.06 -11.92 19.13
CA PRO A 865 2.46 -10.99 18.09
C PRO A 865 3.56 -11.60 17.20
N GLY A 866 3.54 -11.31 15.90
CA GLY A 866 4.55 -11.77 14.95
C GLY A 866 4.39 -13.22 14.44
N GLU A 867 3.58 -14.05 15.09
CA GLU A 867 3.29 -15.42 14.66
C GLU A 867 2.04 -15.46 13.77
N GLY A 868 2.06 -16.28 12.71
CA GLY A 868 0.87 -16.57 11.90
C GLY A 868 0.16 -17.85 12.33
N TYR A 869 -1.15 -17.91 12.11
CA TYR A 869 -2.02 -18.98 12.58
C TYR A 869 -3.00 -19.44 11.51
N PHE A 870 -3.42 -20.71 11.58
CA PHE A 870 -4.52 -21.24 10.78
C PHE A 870 -5.67 -21.70 11.67
N VAL A 871 -6.89 -21.32 11.31
CA VAL A 871 -8.12 -21.82 11.91
C VAL A 871 -9.03 -22.38 10.83
N LYS A 872 -9.75 -23.45 11.15
CA LYS A 872 -10.81 -23.98 10.31
C LYS A 872 -12.16 -23.63 10.91
N VAL A 873 -12.95 -22.83 10.22
CA VAL A 873 -14.29 -22.42 10.67
C VAL A 873 -15.37 -23.10 9.84
N LYS A 874 -16.52 -23.39 10.45
CA LYS A 874 -17.61 -24.15 9.80
C LYS A 874 -18.41 -23.32 8.81
N ASN A 875 -18.75 -22.10 9.20
CA ASN A 875 -19.53 -21.14 8.42
C ASN A 875 -18.74 -19.83 8.32
N SER A 876 -19.13 -18.95 7.42
CA SER A 876 -18.64 -17.57 7.47
C SER A 876 -19.05 -16.93 8.80
N CYS A 877 -18.13 -16.22 9.42
CA CYS A 877 -18.22 -15.69 10.78
C CYS A 877 -17.23 -14.52 10.95
N THR A 878 -17.16 -13.91 12.11
CA THR A 878 -16.28 -12.80 12.46
C THR A 878 -15.38 -13.22 13.62
N LEU A 879 -14.06 -13.26 13.38
CA LEU A 879 -13.05 -13.43 14.42
C LEU A 879 -12.85 -12.11 15.17
N GLY A 880 -12.70 -12.15 16.48
CA GLY A 880 -12.68 -10.95 17.32
C GLY A 880 -14.07 -10.32 17.47
N GLY A 881 -14.11 -9.06 17.89
CA GLY A 881 -15.35 -8.39 18.28
C GLY A 881 -15.86 -8.87 19.64
N SER A 882 -16.17 -7.95 20.55
CA SER A 882 -16.79 -8.35 21.82
C SER A 882 -18.18 -8.93 21.54
N SER A 883 -18.36 -10.24 21.78
CA SER A 883 -19.71 -10.81 21.85
C SER A 883 -20.37 -10.31 23.14
N SER A 884 -20.86 -9.08 23.14
CA SER A 884 -21.71 -8.54 24.20
C SER A 884 -23.10 -9.20 24.21
N LEU A 885 -23.39 -10.06 23.22
CA LEU A 885 -24.60 -10.89 23.22
C LEU A 885 -24.41 -12.08 24.18
N PRO A 886 -25.29 -12.25 25.19
CA PRO A 886 -25.26 -13.43 26.04
C PRO A 886 -25.43 -14.69 25.19
N PRO A 887 -24.81 -15.82 25.57
CA PRO A 887 -24.96 -17.08 24.84
C PRO A 887 -26.44 -17.42 24.69
N ALA A 888 -26.83 -17.82 23.48
CA ALA A 888 -28.19 -18.30 23.23
C ALA A 888 -28.52 -19.43 24.21
N LEU A 889 -29.72 -19.38 24.81
CA LEU A 889 -30.20 -20.41 25.71
C LEU A 889 -30.14 -21.79 25.02
N PRO A 890 -29.76 -22.87 25.73
CA PRO A 890 -29.68 -24.19 25.14
C PRO A 890 -31.06 -24.60 24.60
N GLY A 891 -31.11 -24.85 23.28
CA GLY A 891 -32.26 -25.42 22.57
C GLY A 891 -32.11 -26.91 22.40
#